data_AF-A0A9P9RQU8-F1
#
_entry.id   AF-A0A9P9RQU8-F1
#
_cell.length_a   1.000
_cell.length_b   1.000
_cell.length_c   1.000
_cell.angle_alpha   90.00
_cell.angle_beta   90.00
_cell.angle_gamma   90.00
#
_symmetry.space_group_name_H-M   'P 1'
#
loop_
_entity.id
_entity.type
_entity.pdbx_description
1 polymer ?
#
loop_
_entity_poly.entity_id
_entity_poly.type
_entity_poly.pdbx_seq_one_letter_code
_entity_poly.pdbx_strand_id
1 'polypeptide(L)'
;MTFVNERQSRSERPHPYLHGNFAPIHRVQPLTSCSYTGSIPQELAGGEYVRNGGNPFTNEDLGRDAHWFDGDGMLSGVAFQRNSDGSISPAFVNQYILTDAYLSTLTTPSLRLPILPSIATLVNPASTLLRIILRIFRTLFLVLLSHLPGSQQAIKKISVANTGILYHDGRALATCESGPPIRVSLPGLETVGWFDGGKAEGEPAEEEVHGDTFGGGGLLGFMKEWTTAHPRVDPITKELILFHSTFLSPFVFYSIIPSSQNNTLTPASRLVNAAVPGIGSAKMMHDFGVSFTHTIIMDLPLSLDPRNLARNEPVVSYDPSGRSRFGIFPRWHPEAVRWFETNPCCIFHTANTWDEVEVSPITQNHETVAVNMLACRLTSAALVFSAGDVAAPIPKPVTYPKYEPEEEQCRLYYYRFSLSGAKNEITHQFALTAMPFEFPSIGDDMSMSSARYIYGCSVSDSTFGAALGRAVKIDSLVKVDATALINQAHHDPPTPITGCVDTRTVSEILASDDPEDPIQVFKLPLGFYAQETKFVPRQNGVSEDDGWILSYVFDESQLDQSGNASLGAKSELWIIDAKEMKEVVCKVQLPQRVPYGLHGNWFSEQEILNQRPVETIRHLPVSKRKIFSEMGETEGPLMNAWMGVRNWMLDIVG
;
A
#
# COMPACT_ATOMS: atom_id res chain seq x y z
N MET A 1 0.18 45.46 -2.28
CA MET A 1 0.31 44.52 -1.15
C MET A 1 -0.84 44.78 -0.21
N THR A 2 -1.89 43.98 -0.36
CA THR A 2 -3.05 43.95 0.53
C THR A 2 -3.28 42.47 0.76
N PHE A 3 -3.03 42.03 2.00
CA PHE A 3 -3.33 40.67 2.44
C PHE A 3 -4.83 40.46 2.25
N VAL A 4 -5.22 39.70 1.24
CA VAL A 4 -6.57 39.17 1.16
C VAL A 4 -6.70 38.20 2.33
N ASN A 5 -7.63 38.52 3.21
CA ASN A 5 -7.93 37.80 4.43
C ASN A 5 -8.47 36.40 4.04
N GLU A 6 -7.59 35.40 4.00
CA GLU A 6 -7.85 33.99 3.58
C GLU A 6 -8.81 33.21 4.52
N ARG A 7 -9.66 33.89 5.29
CA ARG A 7 -10.74 33.24 6.03
C ARG A 7 -11.91 32.80 5.15
N GLN A 8 -11.91 33.08 3.84
CA GLN A 8 -13.13 33.10 3.02
C GLN A 8 -13.30 31.98 1.98
N SER A 9 -12.67 30.81 2.17
CA SER A 9 -13.18 29.57 1.55
C SER A 9 -12.92 28.31 2.38
N ARG A 10 -13.01 28.42 3.71
CA ARG A 10 -13.10 27.20 4.53
C ARG A 10 -14.47 26.60 4.29
N SER A 11 -14.50 25.47 3.57
CA SER A 11 -15.64 24.58 3.56
C SER A 11 -16.11 24.35 5.00
N GLU A 12 -17.39 24.62 5.30
CA GLU A 12 -17.98 24.31 6.61
C GLU A 12 -18.07 22.79 6.86
N ARG A 13 -17.95 21.95 5.81
CA ARG A 13 -17.94 20.49 5.96
C ARG A 13 -16.56 19.99 6.42
N PRO A 14 -16.49 19.06 7.39
CA PRO A 14 -15.27 18.35 7.76
C PRO A 14 -14.67 17.59 6.57
N HIS A 15 -13.35 17.42 6.56
CA HIS A 15 -12.67 16.63 5.54
C HIS A 15 -13.09 15.15 5.63
N PRO A 16 -13.53 14.50 4.54
CA PRO A 16 -14.11 13.15 4.59
C PRO A 16 -13.15 12.09 5.12
N TYR A 17 -11.84 12.23 4.85
CA TYR A 17 -10.79 11.32 5.31
C TYR A 17 -10.15 11.70 6.66
N LEU A 18 -10.74 12.64 7.41
CA LEU A 18 -10.30 12.98 8.77
C LEU A 18 -11.45 12.89 9.78
N HIS A 19 -12.53 12.22 9.40
CA HIS A 19 -13.80 12.20 10.13
C HIS A 19 -14.40 10.78 10.17
N GLY A 20 -15.37 10.53 11.06
CA GLY A 20 -15.88 9.19 11.32
C GLY A 20 -14.77 8.21 11.69
N ASN A 21 -14.77 7.02 11.09
CA ASN A 21 -13.69 6.05 11.31
C ASN A 21 -12.39 6.35 10.54
N PHE A 22 -12.36 7.32 9.62
CA PHE A 22 -11.09 7.80 9.04
C PHE A 22 -10.31 8.71 9.99
N ALA A 23 -10.95 9.26 11.02
CA ALA A 23 -10.28 10.15 11.96
C ALA A 23 -9.08 9.46 12.63
N PRO A 24 -7.97 10.16 12.89
CA PRO A 24 -6.78 9.56 13.51
C PRO A 24 -7.08 9.06 14.93
N ILE A 25 -6.34 8.03 15.36
CA ILE A 25 -6.25 7.61 16.76
C ILE A 25 -4.84 7.87 17.27
N HIS A 26 -4.72 8.43 18.48
CA HIS A 26 -3.40 8.64 19.10
C HIS A 26 -3.11 7.64 20.22
N ARG A 27 -4.11 6.85 20.61
CA ARG A 27 -3.97 5.82 21.64
C ARG A 27 -3.27 4.60 21.05
N VAL A 28 -2.10 4.28 21.60
CA VAL A 28 -1.42 3.00 21.42
C VAL A 28 -1.87 2.01 22.49
N GLN A 29 -1.88 0.73 22.15
CA GLN A 29 -2.25 -0.37 23.03
C GLN A 29 -1.16 -1.43 22.95
N PRO A 30 -0.62 -1.90 24.08
CA PRO A 30 0.15 -3.14 24.08
C PRO A 30 -0.78 -4.31 23.75
N LEU A 31 -0.23 -5.52 23.64
CA LEU A 31 -1.02 -6.75 23.53
C LEU A 31 -2.08 -6.82 24.64
N THR A 32 -3.33 -6.56 24.24
CA THR A 32 -4.47 -6.38 25.13
C THR A 32 -5.51 -7.44 24.81
N SER A 33 -5.80 -8.31 25.77
CA SER A 33 -6.77 -9.39 25.60
C SER A 33 -8.12 -8.89 25.12
N CYS A 34 -8.68 -9.58 24.13
CA CYS A 34 -9.96 -9.27 23.52
C CYS A 34 -10.98 -10.37 23.83
N SER A 35 -12.23 -9.97 24.06
CA SER A 35 -13.35 -10.91 24.05
C SER A 35 -13.72 -11.25 22.60
N TYR A 36 -14.30 -12.42 22.39
CA TYR A 36 -14.80 -12.81 21.07
C TYR A 36 -16.11 -13.61 21.19
N THR A 37 -16.82 -13.72 20.08
CA THR A 37 -17.99 -14.60 19.91
C THR A 37 -17.75 -15.53 18.74
N GLY A 38 -18.37 -16.71 18.76
CA GLY A 38 -18.11 -17.77 17.78
C GLY A 38 -16.90 -18.63 18.18
N SER A 39 -16.23 -19.23 17.19
CA SER A 39 -15.09 -20.12 17.40
C SER A 39 -13.88 -19.66 16.61
N ILE A 40 -12.76 -19.41 17.29
CA ILE A 40 -11.50 -19.07 16.61
C ILE A 40 -10.95 -20.34 15.93
N PRO A 41 -10.70 -20.32 14.62
CA PRO A 41 -10.09 -21.44 13.92
C PRO A 41 -8.70 -21.81 14.46
N GLN A 42 -8.39 -23.09 14.47
CA GLN A 42 -7.09 -23.58 14.96
C GLN A 42 -5.90 -23.11 14.12
N GLU A 43 -6.14 -22.80 12.85
CA GLU A 43 -5.11 -22.27 11.93
C GLU A 43 -4.62 -20.89 12.31
N LEU A 44 -5.42 -20.12 13.06
CA LEU A 44 -5.00 -18.81 13.54
C LEU A 44 -4.12 -18.92 14.78
N ALA A 45 -4.10 -20.06 15.46
CA ALA A 45 -3.39 -20.21 16.72
C ALA A 45 -1.88 -19.98 16.56
N GLY A 46 -1.34 -19.09 17.39
CA GLY A 46 0.05 -18.63 17.39
C GLY A 46 0.38 -17.56 16.34
N GLY A 47 -0.53 -17.27 15.40
CA GLY A 47 -0.34 -16.24 14.37
C GLY A 47 -0.87 -14.86 14.73
N GLU A 48 -0.70 -13.92 13.82
CA GLU A 48 -1.14 -12.53 13.95
C GLU A 48 -1.59 -11.93 12.62
N TYR A 49 -2.74 -11.25 12.62
CA TYR A 49 -3.17 -10.42 11.49
C TYR A 49 -2.82 -8.96 11.76
N VAL A 50 -1.98 -8.36 10.93
CA VAL A 50 -1.54 -6.97 11.07
C VAL A 50 -1.95 -6.17 9.85
N ARG A 51 -2.47 -4.96 10.07
CA ARG A 51 -2.75 -3.98 9.01
C ARG A 51 -2.02 -2.68 9.23
N ASN A 52 -1.56 -2.09 8.12
CA ASN A 52 -0.97 -0.76 8.08
C ASN A 52 -1.97 0.29 7.57
N GLY A 53 -1.72 1.54 7.88
CA GLY A 53 -2.53 2.66 7.41
C GLY A 53 -1.98 4.01 7.84
N GLY A 54 -2.35 5.04 7.08
CA GLY A 54 -2.04 6.43 7.43
C GLY A 54 -2.86 6.92 8.61
N ASN A 55 -2.18 7.40 9.65
CA ASN A 55 -2.79 7.90 10.87
C ASN A 55 -2.05 9.18 11.31
N PRO A 56 -2.45 10.36 10.79
CA PRO A 56 -1.69 11.60 10.99
C PRO A 56 -1.57 11.96 12.48
N PHE A 57 -0.34 12.16 12.95
CA PHE A 57 -0.07 12.58 14.32
C PHE A 57 -0.35 14.07 14.53
N THR A 58 0.18 14.94 13.66
CA THR A 58 -0.11 16.37 13.66
C THR A 58 -1.33 16.68 12.79
N ASN A 59 -2.43 17.08 13.44
CA ASN A 59 -3.68 17.40 12.76
C ASN A 59 -4.40 18.65 13.31
N GLU A 60 -3.66 19.57 13.93
CA GLU A 60 -4.23 20.75 14.59
C GLU A 60 -4.83 21.77 13.60
N ASP A 61 -4.32 21.84 12.37
CA ASP A 61 -4.91 22.64 11.30
C ASP A 61 -5.92 21.83 10.47
N LEU A 62 -7.17 21.78 10.93
CA LEU A 62 -8.27 21.11 10.23
C LEU A 62 -8.64 21.74 8.88
N GLY A 63 -8.08 22.90 8.54
CA GLY A 63 -8.28 23.57 7.25
C GLY A 63 -7.17 23.32 6.23
N ARG A 64 -6.18 22.46 6.54
CA ARG A 64 -5.08 22.14 5.65
C ARG A 64 -5.53 21.24 4.48
N ASP A 65 -4.76 21.27 3.39
CA ASP A 65 -4.83 20.21 2.40
C ASP A 65 -4.42 18.89 3.09
N ALA A 66 -5.25 17.86 2.94
CA ALA A 66 -5.00 16.54 3.50
C ALA A 66 -5.36 15.49 2.46
N HIS A 67 -4.59 14.42 2.41
CA HIS A 67 -4.84 13.25 1.61
C HIS A 67 -4.88 12.03 2.53
N TRP A 68 -5.74 11.05 2.24
CA TRP A 68 -5.85 9.84 3.05
C TRP A 68 -4.50 9.10 3.19
N PHE A 69 -3.65 9.18 2.17
CA PHE A 69 -2.32 8.54 2.13
C PHE A 69 -1.20 9.35 2.81
N ASP A 70 -1.45 10.54 3.37
CA ASP A 70 -0.39 11.38 3.95
C ASP A 70 0.03 10.97 5.38
N GLY A 71 -0.84 10.27 6.11
CA GLY A 71 -0.69 10.09 7.56
C GLY A 71 0.52 9.26 7.97
N ASP A 72 1.04 9.49 9.18
CA ASP A 72 2.10 8.66 9.76
C ASP A 72 1.66 7.19 9.84
N GLY A 73 2.56 6.25 9.55
CA GLY A 73 2.24 4.83 9.58
C GLY A 73 1.88 4.34 10.99
N MET A 74 0.73 3.69 11.09
CA MET A 74 0.30 3.02 12.32
C MET A 74 -0.13 1.59 12.00
N LEU A 75 0.47 0.64 12.71
CA LEU A 75 0.11 -0.77 12.61
C LEU A 75 -0.97 -1.11 13.64
N SER A 76 -1.95 -1.91 13.24
CA SER A 76 -2.96 -2.52 14.12
C SER A 76 -2.96 -4.04 13.92
N GLY A 77 -2.75 -4.78 15.00
CA GLY A 77 -2.59 -6.23 15.00
C GLY A 77 -3.60 -6.94 15.93
N VAL A 78 -4.00 -8.15 15.55
CA VAL A 78 -4.65 -9.12 16.44
C VAL A 78 -3.84 -10.40 16.45
N ALA A 79 -3.16 -10.66 17.57
CA ALA A 79 -2.39 -11.87 17.81
C ALA A 79 -3.28 -12.94 18.48
N PHE A 80 -3.20 -14.18 18.01
CA PHE A 80 -4.02 -15.29 18.49
C PHE A 80 -3.17 -16.22 19.36
N GLN A 81 -3.07 -15.91 20.65
CA GLN A 81 -2.16 -16.58 21.56
C GLN A 81 -2.66 -17.98 21.96
N ARG A 82 -1.77 -18.98 21.94
CA ARG A 82 -2.04 -20.30 22.51
C ARG A 82 -1.93 -20.24 24.03
N ASN A 83 -2.98 -20.68 24.71
CA ASN A 83 -2.95 -20.88 26.15
C ASN A 83 -2.39 -22.28 26.46
N SER A 84 -1.91 -22.48 27.69
CA SER A 84 -1.34 -23.76 28.14
C SER A 84 -2.34 -24.93 28.11
N ASP A 85 -3.64 -24.65 28.11
CA ASP A 85 -4.72 -25.63 28.00
C ASP A 85 -5.12 -25.95 26.54
N GLY A 86 -4.43 -25.35 25.55
CA GLY A 86 -4.72 -25.53 24.13
C GLY A 86 -5.81 -24.61 23.57
N SER A 87 -6.44 -23.77 24.40
CA SER A 87 -7.38 -22.75 23.92
C SER A 87 -6.65 -21.56 23.28
N ILE A 88 -7.39 -20.75 22.51
CA ILE A 88 -6.85 -19.59 21.78
C ILE A 88 -7.45 -18.30 22.36
N SER A 89 -6.60 -17.33 22.68
CA SER A 89 -6.97 -16.01 23.17
C SER A 89 -6.52 -14.93 22.18
N PRO A 90 -7.44 -14.12 21.61
CA PRO A 90 -7.05 -13.00 20.77
C PRO A 90 -6.59 -11.82 21.63
N ALA A 91 -5.53 -11.14 21.21
CA ALA A 91 -5.00 -9.93 21.83
C ALA A 91 -4.73 -8.86 20.78
N PHE A 92 -5.28 -7.66 20.98
CA PHE A 92 -5.09 -6.52 20.09
C PHE A 92 -3.84 -5.73 20.47
N VAL A 93 -3.14 -5.20 19.48
CA VAL A 93 -1.98 -4.31 19.65
C VAL A 93 -2.04 -3.22 18.57
N ASN A 94 -1.61 -1.99 18.90
CA ASN A 94 -1.34 -1.00 17.87
C ASN A 94 -0.19 -0.07 18.24
N GLN A 95 0.67 0.22 17.26
CA GLN A 95 1.87 1.03 17.43
C GLN A 95 2.03 1.99 16.25
N TYR A 96 2.50 3.20 16.52
CA TYR A 96 3.07 4.04 15.47
C TYR A 96 4.39 3.44 15.01
N ILE A 97 4.63 3.48 13.70
CA ILE A 97 5.93 3.14 13.14
C ILE A 97 6.85 4.34 13.39
N LEU A 98 7.97 4.11 14.09
CA LEU A 98 8.88 5.16 14.53
C LEU A 98 9.83 5.62 13.40
N THR A 99 9.26 6.11 12.31
CA THR A 99 9.99 6.71 11.18
C THR A 99 10.73 7.98 11.59
N ASP A 100 11.71 8.41 10.80
CA ASP A 100 12.42 9.65 11.11
C ASP A 100 11.49 10.88 11.04
N ALA A 101 10.54 10.88 10.11
CA ALA A 101 9.53 11.95 9.97
C ALA A 101 8.62 12.04 11.21
N TYR A 102 8.12 10.90 11.70
CA TYR A 102 7.29 10.84 12.90
C TYR A 102 8.05 11.29 14.14
N LEU A 103 9.26 10.74 14.37
CA LEU A 103 10.10 11.11 15.51
C LEU A 103 10.55 12.58 15.47
N SER A 104 10.85 13.11 14.28
CA SER A 104 11.17 14.53 14.12
C SER A 104 9.96 15.43 14.43
N THR A 105 8.75 15.00 14.04
CA THR A 105 7.51 15.69 14.38
C THR A 105 7.28 15.71 15.90
N LEU A 106 7.40 14.57 16.58
CA LEU A 106 7.27 14.47 18.03
C LEU A 106 8.26 15.36 18.80
N THR A 107 9.50 15.46 18.30
CA THR A 107 10.55 16.25 18.94
C THR A 107 10.52 17.73 18.59
N THR A 108 9.61 18.15 17.71
CA THR A 108 9.47 19.53 17.23
C THR A 108 8.04 20.03 17.45
N PRO A 109 7.61 20.28 18.70
CA PRO A 109 6.22 20.60 19.04
C PRO A 109 5.72 21.95 18.48
N SER A 110 6.60 22.78 17.91
CA SER A 110 6.22 24.01 17.21
C SER A 110 5.66 23.75 15.80
N LEU A 111 5.83 22.54 15.25
CA LEU A 111 5.27 22.19 13.95
C LEU A 111 3.74 22.12 14.03
N ARG A 112 3.07 22.94 13.22
CA ARG A 112 1.61 22.95 13.09
C ARG A 112 1.13 22.13 11.92
N LEU A 113 2.02 21.88 10.96
CA LEU A 113 1.74 21.14 9.74
C LEU A 113 2.71 19.95 9.59
N PRO A 114 2.28 18.84 8.97
CA PRO A 114 3.15 17.72 8.65
C PRO A 114 4.43 18.16 7.92
N ILE A 115 5.54 17.46 8.13
CA ILE A 115 6.83 17.81 7.53
C ILE A 115 6.78 17.71 6.00
N LEU A 116 6.15 16.65 5.49
CA LEU A 116 5.95 16.42 4.07
C LEU A 116 4.79 17.25 3.51
N PRO A 117 4.84 17.63 2.22
CA PRO A 117 3.67 18.20 1.56
C PRO A 117 2.58 17.15 1.39
N SER A 118 1.33 17.56 1.53
CA SER A 118 0.19 16.69 1.24
C SER A 118 0.13 16.35 -0.25
N ILE A 119 -0.21 15.11 -0.59
CA ILE A 119 -0.52 14.71 -1.97
C ILE A 119 -1.65 15.58 -2.53
N ALA A 120 -2.63 15.97 -1.69
CA ALA A 120 -3.71 16.88 -2.08
C ALA A 120 -3.17 18.23 -2.59
N THR A 121 -2.12 18.77 -1.98
CA THR A 121 -1.44 19.99 -2.48
C THR A 121 -0.80 19.77 -3.85
N LEU A 122 -0.24 18.58 -4.10
CA LEU A 122 0.48 18.23 -5.33
C LEU A 122 -0.43 17.92 -6.52
N VAL A 123 -1.63 17.42 -6.26
CA VAL A 123 -2.65 17.08 -7.28
C VAL A 123 -3.58 18.26 -7.59
N ASN A 124 -3.80 19.19 -6.64
CA ASN A 124 -4.80 20.23 -6.79
C ASN A 124 -4.41 21.26 -7.87
N PRO A 125 -5.17 21.38 -8.98
CA PRO A 125 -4.85 22.32 -10.06
C PRO A 125 -5.04 23.79 -9.66
N ALA A 126 -5.77 24.07 -8.58
CA ALA A 126 -5.92 25.42 -8.03
C ALA A 126 -4.75 25.83 -7.12
N SER A 127 -3.88 24.90 -6.71
CA SER A 127 -2.67 25.23 -5.97
C SER A 127 -1.74 26.07 -6.85
N THR A 128 -1.38 27.27 -6.39
CA THR A 128 -0.44 28.11 -7.14
C THR A 128 0.95 27.45 -7.19
N LEU A 129 1.65 27.62 -8.30
CA LEU A 129 3.04 27.17 -8.47
C LEU A 129 3.92 27.61 -7.30
N LEU A 130 3.78 28.86 -6.87
CA LEU A 130 4.51 29.41 -5.73
C LEU A 130 4.22 28.64 -4.43
N ARG A 131 2.95 28.28 -4.16
CA ARG A 131 2.57 27.51 -2.97
C ARG A 131 3.21 26.12 -2.97
N ILE A 132 3.18 25.41 -4.10
CA ILE A 132 3.80 24.08 -4.24
C ILE A 132 5.32 24.18 -4.01
N ILE A 133 5.96 25.15 -4.66
CA ILE A 133 7.40 25.41 -4.50
C ILE A 133 7.75 25.69 -3.03
N LEU A 134 7.01 26.58 -2.35
CA LEU A 134 7.24 26.91 -0.95
C LEU A 134 7.06 25.70 -0.02
N ARG A 135 6.08 24.82 -0.29
CA ARG A 135 5.88 23.58 0.48
C ARG A 135 7.03 22.60 0.32
N ILE A 136 7.51 22.39 -0.90
CA ILE A 136 8.68 21.54 -1.18
C ILE A 136 9.93 22.11 -0.49
N PHE A 137 10.18 23.41 -0.65
CA PHE A 137 11.33 24.06 0.00
C PHE A 137 11.24 24.03 1.52
N ARG A 138 10.05 24.15 2.11
CA ARG A 138 9.84 23.97 3.56
C ARG A 138 10.30 22.58 3.99
N THR A 139 9.88 21.52 3.30
CA THR A 139 10.31 20.15 3.63
C THR A 139 11.82 19.99 3.52
N LEU A 140 12.45 20.46 2.43
CA LEU A 140 13.91 20.41 2.26
C LEU A 140 14.64 21.19 3.37
N PHE A 141 14.12 22.36 3.75
CA PHE A 141 14.67 23.18 4.82
C PHE A 141 14.56 22.49 6.19
N LEU A 142 13.41 21.89 6.51
CA LEU A 142 13.20 21.14 7.75
C LEU A 142 14.11 19.91 7.82
N VAL A 143 14.27 19.18 6.70
CA VAL A 143 15.22 18.07 6.60
C VAL A 143 16.63 18.58 6.89
N LEU A 144 17.10 19.64 6.21
CA LEU A 144 18.43 20.20 6.45
C LEU A 144 18.61 20.63 7.92
N LEU A 145 17.62 21.34 8.48
CA LEU A 145 17.66 21.82 9.86
C LEU A 145 17.68 20.66 10.88
N SER A 146 17.06 19.52 10.55
CA SER A 146 17.08 18.31 11.40
C SER A 146 18.48 17.72 11.56
N HIS A 147 19.41 17.98 10.63
CA HIS A 147 20.81 17.53 10.69
C HIS A 147 21.74 18.51 11.42
N LEU A 148 21.25 19.71 11.78
CA LEU A 148 22.04 20.72 12.48
C LEU A 148 21.92 20.61 14.02
N PRO A 149 22.90 21.13 14.79
CA PRO A 149 22.86 21.13 16.24
C PRO A 149 21.56 21.70 16.81
N GLY A 150 21.06 21.11 17.89
CA GLY A 150 19.78 21.48 18.52
C GLY A 150 18.59 20.61 18.12
N SER A 151 18.71 19.79 17.07
CA SER A 151 17.73 18.79 16.69
C SER A 151 17.91 17.50 17.48
N GLN A 152 16.81 16.90 17.98
CA GLN A 152 16.87 15.62 18.71
C GLN A 152 16.83 14.41 17.78
N GLN A 153 16.15 14.55 16.63
CA GLN A 153 16.03 13.52 15.61
C GLN A 153 16.37 14.11 14.25
N ALA A 154 17.34 13.51 13.56
CA ALA A 154 17.63 13.81 12.17
C ALA A 154 16.70 13.03 11.23
N ILE A 155 16.26 13.67 10.15
CA ILE A 155 15.45 13.04 9.10
C ILE A 155 16.39 12.43 8.07
N LYS A 156 16.66 11.12 8.20
CA LYS A 156 17.49 10.37 7.24
C LYS A 156 16.64 9.88 6.06
N LYS A 157 15.44 9.40 6.35
CA LYS A 157 14.45 8.94 5.36
C LYS A 157 13.16 9.73 5.57
N ILE A 158 12.57 10.20 4.48
CA ILE A 158 11.35 11.00 4.53
C ILE A 158 10.07 10.16 4.63
N SER A 159 10.17 8.83 4.51
CA SER A 159 9.00 7.94 4.46
C SER A 159 8.19 7.92 5.75
N VAL A 160 6.87 7.81 5.57
CA VAL A 160 5.88 7.61 6.64
C VAL A 160 5.54 6.14 6.88
N ALA A 161 5.99 5.23 6.00
CA ALA A 161 5.84 3.77 6.13
C ALA A 161 4.39 3.29 6.40
N ASN A 162 3.39 3.89 5.76
CA ASN A 162 1.97 3.73 6.11
C ASN A 162 1.14 2.83 5.17
N THR A 163 1.75 2.24 4.15
CA THR A 163 1.02 1.62 3.03
C THR A 163 0.75 0.13 3.25
N GLY A 164 1.79 -0.68 3.45
CA GLY A 164 1.64 -2.13 3.59
C GLY A 164 2.59 -2.75 4.61
N ILE A 165 2.49 -4.06 4.77
CA ILE A 165 3.39 -4.87 5.61
C ILE A 165 3.52 -6.28 5.02
N LEU A 166 4.73 -6.85 4.99
CA LEU A 166 4.97 -8.21 4.50
C LEU A 166 6.04 -8.94 5.32
N TYR A 167 6.14 -10.25 5.15
CA TYR A 167 7.21 -11.05 5.75
C TYR A 167 8.28 -11.38 4.71
N HIS A 168 9.56 -11.15 5.05
CA HIS A 168 10.68 -11.65 4.27
C HIS A 168 11.82 -12.03 5.19
N ASP A 169 12.30 -13.28 5.05
CA ASP A 169 13.55 -13.74 5.65
C ASP A 169 13.69 -13.41 7.15
N GLY A 170 12.66 -13.72 7.95
CA GLY A 170 12.68 -13.44 9.40
C GLY A 170 12.34 -12.00 9.79
N ARG A 171 11.84 -11.18 8.87
CA ARG A 171 11.50 -9.76 9.10
C ARG A 171 10.07 -9.48 8.71
N ALA A 172 9.31 -8.83 9.59
CA ALA A 172 8.10 -8.12 9.21
C ALA A 172 8.50 -6.70 8.76
N LEU A 173 8.20 -6.35 7.51
CA LEU A 173 8.64 -5.13 6.86
C LEU A 173 7.43 -4.26 6.50
N ALA A 174 7.29 -3.10 7.14
CA ALA A 174 6.30 -2.09 6.76
C ALA A 174 6.83 -1.26 5.57
N THR A 175 5.95 -0.93 4.63
CA THR A 175 6.32 -0.38 3.33
C THR A 175 5.55 0.92 3.00
N CYS A 176 6.15 1.77 2.17
CA CYS A 176 5.56 2.97 1.59
C CYS A 176 6.43 3.45 0.43
N GLU A 177 5.82 3.99 -0.63
CA GLU A 177 6.48 4.41 -1.87
C GLU A 177 7.55 5.49 -1.69
N SER A 178 7.53 6.17 -0.55
CA SER A 178 8.41 7.30 -0.24
C SER A 178 9.72 6.91 0.47
N GLY A 179 10.02 5.62 0.60
CA GLY A 179 11.26 5.15 1.23
C GLY A 179 11.50 3.65 1.17
N PRO A 180 12.58 3.18 1.81
CA PRO A 180 12.82 1.76 1.94
C PRO A 180 11.86 1.14 2.97
N PRO A 181 11.68 -0.19 2.97
CA PRO A 181 10.94 -0.87 4.01
C PRO A 181 11.55 -0.63 5.41
N ILE A 182 10.72 -0.70 6.44
CA ILE A 182 11.15 -0.58 7.84
C ILE A 182 10.72 -1.81 8.62
N ARG A 183 11.66 -2.44 9.33
CA ARG A 183 11.41 -3.65 10.09
C ARG A 183 10.66 -3.33 11.38
N VAL A 184 9.67 -4.17 11.71
CA VAL A 184 9.01 -4.23 13.02
C VAL A 184 9.14 -5.64 13.62
N SER A 185 9.02 -5.75 14.94
CA SER A 185 8.93 -7.04 15.64
C SER A 185 7.48 -7.50 15.74
N LEU A 186 7.25 -8.80 15.60
CA LEU A 186 5.97 -9.43 15.93
C LEU A 186 6.09 -10.21 17.24
N PRO A 187 5.03 -10.31 18.07
CA PRO A 187 3.72 -9.70 17.88
C PRO A 187 3.57 -8.31 18.54
N GLY A 188 4.64 -7.71 19.04
CA GLY A 188 4.57 -6.43 19.79
C GLY A 188 4.50 -5.16 18.92
N LEU A 189 4.79 -5.29 17.62
CA LEU A 189 4.83 -4.21 16.62
C LEU A 189 5.86 -3.10 16.92
N GLU A 190 6.89 -3.39 17.72
CA GLU A 190 7.95 -2.43 17.99
C GLU A 190 8.80 -2.17 16.73
N THR A 191 9.14 -0.91 16.46
CA THR A 191 9.94 -0.56 15.29
C THR A 191 11.41 -0.93 15.51
N VAL A 192 11.96 -1.81 14.68
CA VAL A 192 13.36 -2.22 14.72
C VAL A 192 14.23 -1.21 13.96
N GLY A 193 13.88 -0.87 12.73
CA GLY A 193 14.60 0.16 11.96
C GLY A 193 14.59 -0.05 10.44
N TRP A 194 15.17 0.91 9.70
CA TRP A 194 15.13 0.90 8.23
C TRP A 194 15.88 -0.30 7.67
N PHE A 195 15.31 -0.96 6.65
CA PHE A 195 15.88 -2.09 5.94
C PHE A 195 16.53 -1.62 4.64
N ASP A 196 17.82 -1.87 4.47
CA ASP A 196 18.58 -1.41 3.29
C ASP A 196 18.62 -2.45 2.15
N GLY A 197 17.80 -3.50 2.22
CA GLY A 197 17.84 -4.60 1.27
C GLY A 197 18.82 -5.71 1.63
N GLY A 198 19.69 -5.51 2.62
CA GLY A 198 20.48 -6.57 3.25
C GLY A 198 20.09 -6.77 4.72
N LYS A 199 20.11 -5.67 5.49
CA LYS A 199 19.97 -5.68 6.95
C LYS A 199 19.09 -4.53 7.43
N ALA A 200 18.43 -4.69 8.58
CA ALA A 200 17.76 -3.60 9.27
C ALA A 200 18.67 -2.94 10.34
N GLU A 201 18.51 -1.62 10.57
CA GLU A 201 19.35 -0.85 11.53
C GLU A 201 19.46 -1.50 12.93
N GLY A 202 18.41 -2.16 13.43
CA GLY A 202 18.35 -2.77 14.77
C GLY A 202 18.79 -4.24 14.86
N GLU A 203 19.32 -4.82 13.77
CA GLU A 203 19.81 -6.21 13.75
C GLU A 203 21.27 -6.35 14.23
N PRO A 204 21.68 -7.56 14.68
CA PRO A 204 23.03 -7.81 15.18
C PRO A 204 24.13 -7.40 14.19
N ALA A 205 25.17 -6.68 14.67
CA ALA A 205 26.29 -6.20 13.85
C ALA A 205 27.04 -7.30 13.07
N GLU A 206 27.08 -8.52 13.61
CA GLU A 206 27.88 -9.64 13.11
C GLU A 206 27.26 -10.36 11.88
N GLU A 207 26.00 -10.09 11.54
CA GLU A 207 25.40 -10.53 10.27
C GLU A 207 25.86 -9.58 9.13
N GLU A 208 27.09 -9.73 8.66
CA GLU A 208 27.55 -9.05 7.44
C GLU A 208 26.82 -9.62 6.21
N VAL A 209 26.00 -8.78 5.56
CA VAL A 209 25.44 -9.10 4.25
C VAL A 209 26.43 -8.67 3.18
N HIS A 210 27.09 -9.64 2.54
CA HIS A 210 27.96 -9.36 1.41
C HIS A 210 27.15 -8.97 0.16
N GLY A 211 27.52 -7.84 -0.46
CA GLY A 211 26.93 -7.35 -1.72
C GLY A 211 26.23 -6.00 -1.59
N ASP A 212 25.68 -5.51 -2.71
CA ASP A 212 25.11 -4.16 -2.81
C ASP A 212 23.81 -4.01 -2.01
N THR A 213 23.61 -2.87 -1.34
CA THR A 213 22.35 -2.50 -0.68
C THR A 213 21.59 -1.46 -1.49
N PHE A 214 20.33 -1.22 -1.15
CA PHE A 214 19.52 -0.19 -1.77
C PHE A 214 20.21 1.17 -1.70
N GLY A 215 19.99 1.98 -2.72
CA GLY A 215 20.54 3.34 -2.77
C GLY A 215 21.90 3.42 -3.45
N GLY A 216 22.81 2.49 -3.13
CA GLY A 216 24.20 2.52 -3.59
C GLY A 216 24.96 3.78 -3.12
N GLY A 217 26.08 4.09 -3.79
CA GLY A 217 26.89 5.27 -3.47
C GLY A 217 26.44 6.57 -4.15
N GLY A 218 26.75 7.72 -3.53
CA GLY A 218 26.62 9.06 -4.14
C GLY A 218 25.47 9.92 -3.59
N LEU A 219 25.46 11.21 -3.97
CA LEU A 219 24.54 12.23 -3.43
C LEU A 219 23.04 11.97 -3.71
N LEU A 220 22.74 11.14 -4.71
CA LEU A 220 21.39 10.82 -5.15
C LEU A 220 20.97 9.38 -4.80
N GLY A 221 21.79 8.67 -4.02
CA GLY A 221 21.52 7.29 -3.62
C GLY A 221 20.17 7.14 -2.91
N PHE A 222 19.80 8.11 -2.07
CA PHE A 222 18.55 8.08 -1.31
C PHE A 222 17.28 7.89 -2.18
N MET A 223 17.24 8.39 -3.43
CA MET A 223 16.08 8.19 -4.30
C MET A 223 15.95 6.75 -4.77
N LYS A 224 17.07 6.04 -4.91
CA LYS A 224 17.08 4.61 -5.27
C LYS A 224 16.68 3.70 -4.11
N GLU A 225 16.40 4.26 -2.94
CA GLU A 225 15.86 3.53 -1.80
C GLU A 225 14.33 3.57 -1.75
N TRP A 226 13.68 4.36 -2.62
CA TRP A 226 12.23 4.47 -2.65
C TRP A 226 11.64 3.27 -3.38
N THR A 227 11.16 2.30 -2.61
CA THR A 227 10.63 1.03 -3.12
C THR A 227 9.14 1.11 -3.33
N THR A 228 8.56 0.24 -4.17
CA THR A 228 7.12 -0.04 -4.12
C THR A 228 6.63 -0.38 -2.71
N ALA A 229 5.37 -0.08 -2.41
CA ALA A 229 4.72 -0.59 -1.21
C ALA A 229 4.26 -2.05 -1.31
N HIS A 230 4.25 -2.63 -2.52
CA HIS A 230 3.82 -3.99 -2.81
C HIS A 230 4.95 -4.94 -3.24
N PRO A 231 6.09 -5.05 -2.51
CA PRO A 231 7.06 -6.10 -2.80
C PRO A 231 6.41 -7.49 -2.85
N ARG A 232 6.89 -8.34 -3.74
CA ARG A 232 6.41 -9.72 -3.88
C ARG A 232 7.46 -10.68 -3.35
N VAL A 233 7.02 -11.69 -2.59
CA VAL A 233 7.89 -12.78 -2.13
C VAL A 233 7.57 -14.01 -2.94
N ASP A 234 8.59 -14.62 -3.53
CA ASP A 234 8.42 -15.88 -4.26
C ASP A 234 8.10 -17.01 -3.28
N PRO A 235 6.98 -17.72 -3.42
CA PRO A 235 6.60 -18.76 -2.47
C PRO A 235 7.54 -19.97 -2.49
N ILE A 236 8.33 -20.16 -3.56
CA ILE A 236 9.29 -21.25 -3.74
C ILE A 236 10.69 -20.80 -3.35
N THR A 237 11.23 -19.76 -4.00
CA THR A 237 12.62 -19.31 -3.78
C THR A 237 12.77 -18.43 -2.55
N LYS A 238 11.66 -17.91 -2.00
CA LYS A 238 11.63 -16.94 -0.89
C LYS A 238 12.38 -15.63 -1.20
N GLU A 239 12.65 -15.36 -2.47
CA GLU A 239 13.23 -14.10 -2.92
C GLU A 239 12.23 -12.97 -2.78
N LEU A 240 12.68 -11.82 -2.29
CA LEU A 240 11.93 -10.57 -2.26
C LEU A 240 12.21 -9.79 -3.55
N ILE A 241 11.14 -9.50 -4.27
CA ILE A 241 11.16 -8.85 -5.57
C ILE A 241 10.46 -7.49 -5.44
N LEU A 242 11.11 -6.44 -5.94
CA LEU A 242 10.57 -5.08 -5.84
C LEU A 242 11.13 -4.16 -6.94
N PHE A 243 10.39 -3.11 -7.25
CA PHE A 243 10.91 -1.99 -8.03
C PHE A 243 11.14 -0.75 -7.16
N HIS A 244 11.89 0.20 -7.72
CA HIS A 244 12.17 1.51 -7.14
C HIS A 244 11.81 2.58 -8.16
N SER A 245 11.20 3.68 -7.73
CA SER A 245 10.85 4.81 -8.61
C SER A 245 11.61 6.07 -8.21
N THR A 246 12.11 6.79 -9.22
CA THR A 246 12.88 8.03 -8.99
C THR A 246 12.44 9.15 -9.93
N PHE A 247 12.85 10.38 -9.62
CA PHE A 247 12.54 11.57 -10.45
C PHE A 247 13.54 11.83 -11.57
N LEU A 248 14.59 11.03 -11.70
CA LEU A 248 15.67 11.20 -12.68
C LEU A 248 15.87 9.93 -13.50
N SER A 249 16.36 10.05 -14.73
CA SER A 249 16.64 8.89 -15.57
C SER A 249 17.88 8.12 -15.05
N PRO A 250 17.88 6.77 -15.02
CA PRO A 250 16.74 5.87 -15.23
C PRO A 250 15.64 6.03 -14.17
N PHE A 251 14.39 6.16 -14.59
CA PHE A 251 13.27 6.50 -13.69
C PHE A 251 12.79 5.33 -12.83
N VAL A 252 13.05 4.09 -13.26
CA VAL A 252 12.71 2.88 -12.51
C VAL A 252 13.92 1.99 -12.40
N PHE A 253 14.11 1.45 -11.20
CA PHE A 253 15.06 0.39 -10.93
C PHE A 253 14.35 -0.84 -10.37
N TYR A 254 15.01 -1.98 -10.37
CA TYR A 254 14.46 -3.27 -10.00
C TYR A 254 15.47 -4.07 -9.16
N SER A 255 14.98 -4.77 -8.15
CA SER A 255 15.80 -5.55 -7.23
C SER A 255 15.19 -6.91 -6.90
N ILE A 256 16.06 -7.90 -6.72
CA ILE A 256 15.77 -9.25 -6.22
C ILE A 256 16.70 -9.50 -5.04
N ILE A 257 16.14 -9.66 -3.86
CA ILE A 257 16.86 -9.92 -2.60
C ILE A 257 16.63 -11.38 -2.19
N PRO A 258 17.68 -12.19 -2.04
CA PRO A 258 17.55 -13.59 -1.66
C PRO A 258 17.06 -13.75 -0.20
N SER A 259 16.57 -14.94 0.14
CA SER A 259 16.36 -15.34 1.54
C SER A 259 17.49 -16.26 2.02
N SER A 260 17.98 -15.99 3.24
CA SER A 260 18.91 -16.85 3.96
C SER A 260 18.37 -18.25 4.30
N GLN A 261 17.06 -18.49 4.19
CA GLN A 261 16.47 -19.79 4.49
C GLN A 261 16.76 -20.85 3.41
N ASN A 262 17.17 -20.43 2.20
CA ASN A 262 17.66 -21.35 1.18
C ASN A 262 19.08 -21.78 1.51
N ASN A 263 19.17 -22.95 2.13
CA ASN A 263 20.39 -23.58 2.62
C ASN A 263 21.27 -24.14 1.46
N THR A 264 21.55 -23.32 0.45
CA THR A 264 22.41 -23.69 -0.67
C THR A 264 23.87 -23.38 -0.33
N LEU A 265 24.77 -24.32 -0.63
CA LEU A 265 26.23 -24.18 -0.45
C LEU A 265 26.85 -23.03 -1.27
N THR A 266 26.09 -22.47 -2.22
CA THR A 266 26.46 -21.30 -3.03
C THR A 266 25.73 -20.05 -2.52
N PRO A 267 26.41 -18.90 -2.37
CA PRO A 267 25.75 -17.64 -2.08
C PRO A 267 24.65 -17.36 -3.11
N ALA A 268 23.42 -17.14 -2.65
CA ALA A 268 22.32 -16.80 -3.54
C ALA A 268 22.63 -15.48 -4.25
N SER A 269 22.45 -15.45 -5.57
CA SER A 269 22.63 -14.23 -6.35
C SER A 269 21.64 -13.16 -5.90
N ARG A 270 22.07 -11.90 -5.95
CA ARG A 270 21.19 -10.75 -5.72
C ARG A 270 21.29 -9.79 -6.89
N LEU A 271 20.20 -9.10 -7.17
CA LEU A 271 20.13 -8.02 -8.16
C LEU A 271 19.65 -6.78 -7.40
N VAL A 272 20.39 -5.68 -7.44
CA VAL A 272 20.05 -4.48 -6.66
C VAL A 272 20.10 -3.25 -7.53
N ASN A 273 19.01 -2.49 -7.51
CA ASN A 273 18.85 -1.26 -8.27
C ASN A 273 19.25 -1.39 -9.76
N ALA A 274 18.88 -2.49 -10.42
CA ALA A 274 19.09 -2.69 -11.85
C ALA A 274 18.12 -1.83 -12.67
N ALA A 275 18.58 -1.17 -13.73
CA ALA A 275 17.77 -0.20 -14.46
C ALA A 275 16.64 -0.85 -15.30
N VAL A 276 15.47 -0.25 -15.21
CA VAL A 276 14.24 -0.26 -16.04
C VAL A 276 14.29 0.44 -17.41
N PRO A 277 14.84 -0.06 -18.54
CA PRO A 277 14.92 0.78 -19.75
C PRO A 277 13.55 1.04 -20.40
N GLY A 278 13.43 2.17 -21.09
CA GLY A 278 12.26 2.50 -21.91
C GLY A 278 11.19 3.37 -21.23
N ILE A 279 11.33 3.68 -19.94
CA ILE A 279 10.46 4.64 -19.24
C ILE A 279 11.03 6.05 -19.42
N GLY A 280 10.24 6.96 -19.98
CA GLY A 280 10.70 8.29 -20.41
C GLY A 280 10.52 9.42 -19.41
N SER A 281 9.77 9.20 -18.32
CA SER A 281 9.49 10.22 -17.30
C SER A 281 9.22 9.59 -15.95
N ALA A 282 9.19 10.41 -14.90
CA ALA A 282 8.77 9.97 -13.58
C ALA A 282 7.26 9.66 -13.57
N LYS A 283 6.88 8.57 -12.92
CA LYS A 283 5.51 8.03 -12.87
C LYS A 283 5.12 7.78 -11.44
N MET A 284 3.83 7.93 -11.15
CA MET A 284 3.25 7.36 -9.93
C MET A 284 2.99 5.88 -10.22
N MET A 285 3.90 5.01 -9.77
CA MET A 285 3.76 3.56 -9.84
C MET A 285 3.54 3.03 -8.43
N HIS A 286 2.48 2.25 -8.25
CA HIS A 286 2.11 1.72 -6.93
C HIS A 286 2.50 0.24 -6.81
N ASP A 287 1.95 -0.61 -7.68
CA ASP A 287 2.17 -2.05 -7.71
C ASP A 287 2.75 -2.51 -9.07
N PHE A 288 2.99 -3.81 -9.21
CA PHE A 288 3.59 -4.45 -10.38
C PHE A 288 3.29 -5.95 -10.40
N GLY A 289 3.39 -6.59 -11.58
CA GLY A 289 3.14 -8.02 -11.73
C GLY A 289 4.43 -8.85 -11.64
N VAL A 290 4.38 -10.01 -11.00
CA VAL A 290 5.50 -10.96 -10.94
C VAL A 290 4.98 -12.39 -11.10
N SER A 291 5.46 -13.13 -12.10
CA SER A 291 5.30 -14.59 -12.26
C SER A 291 6.61 -15.28 -11.94
N PHE A 292 6.68 -16.61 -11.79
CA PHE A 292 7.92 -17.34 -11.46
C PHE A 292 9.15 -16.99 -12.32
N THR A 293 8.96 -16.62 -13.58
CA THR A 293 10.06 -16.34 -14.50
C THR A 293 10.11 -14.91 -15.02
N HIS A 294 9.01 -14.15 -14.93
CA HIS A 294 8.91 -12.80 -15.50
C HIS A 294 8.39 -11.75 -14.51
N THR A 295 8.66 -10.49 -14.85
CA THR A 295 8.15 -9.31 -14.16
C THR A 295 7.45 -8.40 -15.16
N ILE A 296 6.36 -7.75 -14.73
CA ILE A 296 5.60 -6.74 -15.46
C ILE A 296 5.69 -5.40 -14.73
N ILE A 297 6.37 -4.42 -15.32
CA ILE A 297 6.39 -3.02 -14.86
C ILE A 297 5.34 -2.21 -15.61
N MET A 298 4.55 -1.41 -14.88
CA MET A 298 3.45 -0.64 -15.45
C MET A 298 3.85 0.82 -15.69
N ASP A 299 3.99 1.21 -16.96
CA ASP A 299 4.16 2.61 -17.37
C ASP A 299 2.79 3.20 -17.78
N LEU A 300 2.07 3.67 -16.76
CA LEU A 300 0.74 4.24 -16.91
C LEU A 300 0.82 5.75 -17.16
N PRO A 301 -0.20 6.38 -17.78
CA PRO A 301 -0.20 7.83 -18.03
C PRO A 301 -0.52 8.67 -16.78
N LEU A 302 -0.08 8.22 -15.59
CA LEU A 302 -0.15 8.95 -14.33
C LEU A 302 1.27 9.42 -13.96
N SER A 303 1.52 10.70 -14.21
CA SER A 303 2.80 11.34 -13.92
C SER A 303 2.92 11.73 -12.45
N LEU A 304 4.12 11.62 -11.91
CA LEU A 304 4.55 12.28 -10.66
C LEU A 304 5.86 12.99 -11.00
N ASP A 305 5.76 14.17 -11.62
CA ASP A 305 6.89 14.85 -12.22
C ASP A 305 6.93 16.33 -11.81
N PRO A 306 7.87 16.73 -10.94
CA PRO A 306 8.05 18.13 -10.56
C PRO A 306 8.29 19.07 -11.76
N ARG A 307 8.74 18.56 -12.91
CA ARG A 307 8.96 19.36 -14.13
C ARG A 307 7.65 19.81 -14.78
N ASN A 308 6.51 19.18 -14.47
CA ASN A 308 5.17 19.60 -14.92
C ASN A 308 4.85 21.04 -14.49
N LEU A 309 5.40 21.47 -13.35
CA LEU A 309 5.26 22.82 -12.85
C LEU A 309 5.76 23.89 -13.83
N ALA A 310 6.81 23.60 -14.61
CA ALA A 310 7.31 24.48 -15.66
C ALA A 310 6.34 24.60 -16.86
N ARG A 311 5.38 23.67 -16.98
CA ARG A 311 4.32 23.63 -17.99
C ARG A 311 2.96 24.13 -17.46
N ASN A 312 2.92 24.66 -16.23
CA ASN A 312 1.69 25.01 -15.51
C ASN A 312 0.72 23.82 -15.35
N GLU A 313 1.27 22.61 -15.19
CA GLU A 313 0.52 21.40 -14.88
C GLU A 313 0.83 20.95 -13.44
N PRO A 314 -0.12 20.29 -12.74
CA PRO A 314 0.13 19.75 -11.41
C PRO A 314 1.28 18.72 -11.41
N VAL A 315 1.95 18.57 -10.26
CA VAL A 315 3.05 17.59 -10.11
C VAL A 315 2.54 16.17 -10.36
N VAL A 316 1.32 15.89 -9.89
CA VAL A 316 0.60 14.66 -10.22
C VAL A 316 -0.45 14.96 -11.28
N SER A 317 -0.30 14.36 -12.46
CA SER A 317 -1.21 14.61 -13.58
C SER A 317 -1.48 13.33 -14.37
N TYR A 318 -2.74 13.13 -14.75
CA TYR A 318 -3.20 12.02 -15.59
C TYR A 318 -3.43 12.49 -17.02
N ASP A 319 -2.87 11.76 -17.99
CA ASP A 319 -3.06 12.02 -19.43
C ASP A 319 -4.05 11.01 -20.05
N PRO A 320 -5.34 11.35 -20.17
CA PRO A 320 -6.35 10.49 -20.79
C PRO A 320 -6.19 10.36 -22.31
N SER A 321 -5.30 11.13 -22.95
CA SER A 321 -4.99 11.01 -24.38
C SER A 321 -3.77 10.12 -24.65
N GLY A 322 -3.07 9.72 -23.58
CA GLY A 322 -1.85 8.94 -23.63
C GLY A 322 -2.09 7.46 -23.92
N ARG A 323 -1.14 6.64 -23.48
CA ARG A 323 -1.20 5.17 -23.56
C ARG A 323 -0.66 4.57 -22.28
N SER A 324 -1.25 3.45 -21.88
CA SER A 324 -0.67 2.58 -20.86
C SER A 324 0.27 1.59 -21.52
N ARG A 325 1.41 1.32 -20.89
CA ARG A 325 2.37 0.32 -21.36
C ARG A 325 2.75 -0.65 -20.26
N PHE A 326 2.89 -1.92 -20.60
CA PHE A 326 3.36 -2.99 -19.73
C PHE A 326 4.73 -3.45 -20.21
N GLY A 327 5.75 -3.29 -19.39
CA GLY A 327 7.13 -3.69 -19.64
C GLY A 327 7.36 -5.07 -19.05
N ILE A 328 7.52 -6.08 -19.91
CA ILE A 328 7.65 -7.48 -19.50
C ILE A 328 9.07 -7.97 -19.78
N PHE A 329 9.72 -8.53 -18.77
CA PHE A 329 11.09 -9.05 -18.87
C PHE A 329 11.27 -10.30 -18.02
N PRO A 330 12.20 -11.21 -18.40
CA PRO A 330 12.65 -12.27 -17.51
C PRO A 330 13.22 -11.64 -16.23
N ARG A 331 12.84 -12.14 -15.06
CA ARG A 331 13.11 -11.49 -13.75
C ARG A 331 14.56 -11.00 -13.58
N TRP A 332 15.54 -11.79 -14.01
CA TRP A 332 16.96 -11.50 -13.85
C TRP A 332 17.58 -10.65 -14.97
N HIS A 333 16.78 -10.25 -15.96
CA HIS A 333 17.20 -9.55 -17.17
C HIS A 333 16.30 -8.34 -17.48
N PRO A 334 16.22 -7.33 -16.58
CA PRO A 334 15.41 -6.12 -16.83
C PRO A 334 15.78 -5.37 -18.11
N GLU A 335 17.01 -5.51 -18.59
CA GLU A 335 17.48 -4.97 -19.87
C GLU A 335 16.76 -5.57 -21.10
N ALA A 336 16.19 -6.76 -20.96
CA ALA A 336 15.49 -7.49 -22.02
C ALA A 336 13.99 -7.15 -22.11
N VAL A 337 13.56 -6.04 -21.50
CA VAL A 337 12.16 -5.62 -21.45
C VAL A 337 11.52 -5.44 -22.83
N ARG A 338 10.31 -5.99 -22.95
CA ARG A 338 9.40 -5.83 -24.08
C ARG A 338 8.20 -5.00 -23.64
N TRP A 339 7.91 -3.92 -24.36
CA TRP A 339 6.80 -3.02 -24.06
C TRP A 339 5.55 -3.37 -24.86
N PHE A 340 4.45 -3.65 -24.16
CA PHE A 340 3.12 -3.92 -24.69
C PHE A 340 2.24 -2.70 -24.43
N GLU A 341 1.42 -2.29 -25.39
CA GLU A 341 0.63 -1.05 -25.29
C GLU A 341 -0.87 -1.34 -25.27
N THR A 342 -1.60 -0.57 -24.45
CA THR A 342 -3.07 -0.51 -24.47
C THR A 342 -3.55 0.93 -24.33
N ASN A 343 -4.87 1.09 -24.33
CA ASN A 343 -5.53 2.37 -24.08
C ASN A 343 -5.21 2.90 -22.66
N PRO A 344 -5.35 4.20 -22.41
CA PRO A 344 -4.99 4.78 -21.12
C PRO A 344 -5.87 4.21 -19.99
N CYS A 345 -5.24 3.88 -18.88
CA CYS A 345 -5.87 3.37 -17.66
C CYS A 345 -4.98 3.65 -16.46
N CYS A 346 -5.53 3.46 -15.26
CA CYS A 346 -4.79 3.40 -14.01
C CYS A 346 -4.94 2.01 -13.39
N ILE A 347 -3.90 1.50 -12.77
CA ILE A 347 -3.92 0.25 -12.01
C ILE A 347 -3.15 0.54 -10.72
N PHE A 348 -3.85 0.45 -9.60
CA PHE A 348 -3.24 0.56 -8.29
C PHE A 348 -2.83 -0.81 -7.79
N HIS A 349 -3.72 -1.81 -7.87
CA HIS A 349 -3.44 -3.15 -7.35
C HIS A 349 -3.49 -4.23 -8.44
N THR A 350 -2.51 -5.12 -8.38
CA THR A 350 -2.46 -6.37 -9.12
C THR A 350 -2.82 -7.52 -8.17
N ALA A 351 -3.72 -8.39 -8.62
CA ALA A 351 -4.15 -9.56 -7.86
C ALA A 351 -3.10 -10.68 -7.94
N ASN A 352 -2.69 -11.03 -9.16
CA ASN A 352 -1.67 -12.06 -9.38
C ASN A 352 -1.09 -11.97 -10.80
N THR A 353 0.04 -12.64 -11.04
CA THR A 353 0.69 -12.75 -12.35
C THR A 353 1.33 -14.13 -12.49
N TRP A 354 1.18 -14.80 -13.62
CA TRP A 354 1.71 -16.16 -13.81
C TRP A 354 2.19 -16.42 -15.23
N ASP A 355 3.08 -17.40 -15.36
CA ASP A 355 3.64 -17.82 -16.64
C ASP A 355 2.71 -18.83 -17.34
N GLU A 356 2.61 -18.74 -18.66
CA GLU A 356 2.08 -19.78 -19.52
C GLU A 356 3.23 -20.42 -20.29
N VAL A 357 3.37 -21.73 -20.18
CA VAL A 357 4.54 -22.48 -20.66
C VAL A 357 4.10 -23.56 -21.64
N GLU A 358 4.76 -23.63 -22.78
CA GLU A 358 4.60 -24.70 -23.76
C GLU A 358 5.93 -25.44 -23.98
N VAL A 359 5.85 -26.68 -24.47
CA VAL A 359 7.04 -27.42 -24.90
C VAL A 359 7.36 -27.02 -26.33
N SER A 360 8.53 -26.42 -26.53
CA SER A 360 9.01 -26.04 -27.86
C SER A 360 9.15 -27.28 -28.74
N PRO A 361 8.51 -27.34 -29.94
CA PRO A 361 8.64 -28.49 -30.82
C PRO A 361 10.07 -28.65 -31.35
N ILE A 362 10.88 -27.57 -31.33
CA ILE A 362 12.26 -27.54 -31.83
C ILE A 362 13.25 -27.90 -30.73
N THR A 363 13.20 -27.21 -29.59
CA THR A 363 14.22 -27.36 -28.52
C THR A 363 13.84 -28.46 -27.53
N GLN A 364 12.57 -28.90 -27.51
CA GLN A 364 11.99 -29.80 -26.52
C GLN A 364 12.06 -29.26 -25.08
N ASN A 365 12.39 -27.97 -24.91
CA ASN A 365 12.40 -27.30 -23.62
C ASN A 365 11.05 -26.63 -23.35
N HIS A 366 10.74 -26.50 -22.06
CA HIS A 366 9.66 -25.65 -21.59
C HIS A 366 10.03 -24.17 -21.81
N GLU A 367 9.23 -23.46 -22.60
CA GLU A 367 9.42 -22.06 -22.93
C GLU A 367 8.18 -21.27 -22.52
N THR A 368 8.39 -20.13 -21.86
CA THR A 368 7.29 -19.21 -21.51
C THR A 368 6.77 -18.55 -22.79
N VAL A 369 5.54 -18.89 -23.18
CA VAL A 369 4.86 -18.39 -24.39
C VAL A 369 4.01 -17.16 -24.13
N ALA A 370 3.56 -16.97 -22.89
CA ALA A 370 2.85 -15.78 -22.46
C ALA A 370 3.03 -15.53 -20.96
N VAL A 371 2.79 -14.28 -20.55
CA VAL A 371 2.63 -13.92 -19.14
C VAL A 371 1.21 -13.41 -18.96
N ASN A 372 0.56 -13.86 -17.90
CA ASN A 372 -0.82 -13.52 -17.56
C ASN A 372 -0.83 -12.62 -16.32
N MET A 373 -1.80 -11.71 -16.23
CA MET A 373 -1.96 -10.82 -15.08
C MET A 373 -3.44 -10.57 -14.79
N LEU A 374 -3.79 -10.62 -13.51
CA LEU A 374 -5.06 -10.13 -12.98
C LEU A 374 -4.80 -8.82 -12.24
N ALA A 375 -5.58 -7.77 -12.54
CA ALA A 375 -5.38 -6.45 -11.93
C ALA A 375 -6.69 -5.65 -11.82
N CYS A 376 -6.77 -4.77 -10.82
CA CYS A 376 -7.88 -3.84 -10.67
C CYS A 376 -7.65 -2.65 -11.59
N ARG A 377 -8.33 -2.62 -12.73
CA ARG A 377 -8.18 -1.57 -13.75
C ARG A 377 -9.20 -0.46 -13.52
N LEU A 378 -8.68 0.76 -13.40
CA LEU A 378 -9.44 2.00 -13.39
C LEU A 378 -9.34 2.69 -14.75
N THR A 379 -10.44 3.27 -15.19
CA THR A 379 -10.51 4.06 -16.43
C THR A 379 -9.86 5.43 -16.28
N SER A 380 -9.76 5.96 -15.06
CA SER A 380 -9.15 7.26 -14.78
C SER A 380 -8.35 7.26 -13.47
N ALA A 381 -7.72 8.40 -13.18
CA ALA A 381 -7.04 8.66 -11.91
C ALA A 381 -7.94 9.33 -10.86
N ALA A 382 -9.28 9.27 -11.01
CA ALA A 382 -10.22 9.97 -10.12
C ALA A 382 -9.99 9.67 -8.64
N LEU A 383 -9.63 8.42 -8.29
CA LEU A 383 -9.28 7.98 -6.94
C LEU A 383 -8.19 8.85 -6.28
N VAL A 384 -7.17 9.26 -7.05
CA VAL A 384 -6.05 10.07 -6.54
C VAL A 384 -6.52 11.48 -6.15
N PHE A 385 -7.53 12.00 -6.83
CA PHE A 385 -8.08 13.32 -6.50
C PHE A 385 -9.11 13.22 -5.38
N SER A 386 -10.02 12.23 -5.44
CA SER A 386 -11.07 12.07 -4.45
C SER A 386 -10.53 11.76 -3.05
N ALA A 387 -9.43 10.99 -2.94
CA ALA A 387 -8.74 10.72 -1.68
C ALA A 387 -8.12 11.96 -1.00
N GLY A 388 -8.01 13.09 -1.71
CA GLY A 388 -7.65 14.40 -1.16
C GLY A 388 -8.81 15.39 -1.05
N ASP A 389 -10.05 14.94 -1.23
CA ASP A 389 -11.25 15.77 -1.40
C ASP A 389 -11.07 16.86 -2.49
N VAL A 390 -10.33 16.51 -3.55
CA VAL A 390 -10.08 17.35 -4.72
C VAL A 390 -10.90 16.85 -5.90
N ALA A 391 -11.50 17.77 -6.65
CA ALA A 391 -12.18 17.41 -7.89
C ALA A 391 -11.17 16.96 -8.95
N ALA A 392 -11.40 15.81 -9.58
CA ALA A 392 -10.59 15.38 -10.71
C ALA A 392 -10.68 16.43 -11.85
N PRO A 393 -9.56 16.77 -12.51
CA PRO A 393 -9.57 17.70 -13.63
C PRO A 393 -10.47 17.18 -14.76
N ILE A 394 -11.26 18.06 -15.36
CA ILE A 394 -12.02 17.72 -16.57
C ILE A 394 -11.00 17.53 -17.71
N PRO A 395 -10.96 16.36 -18.38
CA PRO A 395 -10.11 16.14 -19.53
C PRO A 395 -10.30 17.23 -20.59
N LYS A 396 -9.20 17.76 -21.15
CA LYS A 396 -9.30 18.70 -22.27
C LYS A 396 -9.94 17.98 -23.46
N PRO A 397 -10.90 18.60 -24.18
CA PRO A 397 -11.49 17.99 -25.37
C PRO A 397 -10.40 17.70 -26.40
N VAL A 398 -10.30 16.45 -26.82
CA VAL A 398 -9.38 16.04 -27.90
C VAL A 398 -10.20 16.01 -29.19
N THR A 399 -9.80 16.81 -30.20
CA THR A 399 -10.54 16.93 -31.47
C THR A 399 -10.65 15.60 -32.23
N TYR A 400 -9.68 14.71 -32.04
CA TYR A 400 -9.63 13.36 -32.60
C TYR A 400 -9.10 12.40 -31.54
N PRO A 401 -9.95 11.92 -30.62
CA PRO A 401 -9.50 11.01 -29.59
C PRO A 401 -9.06 9.69 -30.23
N LYS A 402 -7.90 9.18 -29.80
CA LYS A 402 -7.37 7.89 -30.30
C LYS A 402 -8.23 6.70 -29.86
N TYR A 403 -8.92 6.85 -28.73
CA TYR A 403 -9.76 5.84 -28.11
C TYR A 403 -11.12 6.45 -27.75
N GLU A 404 -12.17 5.63 -27.79
CA GLU A 404 -13.49 6.05 -27.31
C GLU A 404 -13.47 6.31 -25.79
N PRO A 405 -14.21 7.31 -25.29
CA PRO A 405 -14.32 7.53 -23.85
C PRO A 405 -14.97 6.33 -23.15
N GLU A 406 -14.33 5.84 -22.08
CA GLU A 406 -14.90 4.82 -21.20
C GLU A 406 -15.63 5.48 -20.01
N GLU A 407 -16.69 4.82 -19.52
CA GLU A 407 -17.35 5.22 -18.28
C GLU A 407 -16.43 4.97 -17.08
N GLU A 408 -16.62 5.72 -15.99
CA GLU A 408 -15.80 5.56 -14.79
C GLU A 408 -16.03 4.20 -14.13
N GLN A 409 -15.01 3.36 -14.15
CA GLN A 409 -15.07 1.97 -13.70
C GLN A 409 -13.82 1.58 -12.94
N CYS A 410 -13.96 0.61 -12.04
CA CYS A 410 -12.86 -0.05 -11.35
C CYS A 410 -13.20 -1.53 -11.24
N ARG A 411 -12.58 -2.38 -12.07
CA ARG A 411 -12.97 -3.78 -12.25
C ARG A 411 -11.76 -4.69 -12.26
N LEU A 412 -11.97 -5.96 -11.90
CA LEU A 412 -10.95 -7.01 -12.04
C LEU A 412 -10.78 -7.36 -13.53
N TYR A 413 -9.61 -7.08 -14.08
CA TYR A 413 -9.24 -7.33 -15.47
C TYR A 413 -8.29 -8.50 -15.59
N TYR A 414 -8.44 -9.27 -16.66
CA TYR A 414 -7.50 -10.28 -17.11
C TYR A 414 -6.72 -9.77 -18.32
N TYR A 415 -5.39 -9.93 -18.26
CA TYR A 415 -4.45 -9.64 -19.34
C TYR A 415 -3.64 -10.88 -19.70
N ARG A 416 -3.45 -11.13 -20.99
CA ARG A 416 -2.52 -12.13 -21.54
C ARG A 416 -1.56 -11.51 -22.54
N PHE A 417 -0.29 -11.47 -22.18
CA PHE A 417 0.80 -10.89 -22.96
C PHE A 417 1.55 -11.98 -23.72
N SER A 418 1.41 -12.03 -25.04
CA SER A 418 2.07 -13.06 -25.86
C SER A 418 3.56 -12.77 -26.04
N LEU A 419 4.40 -13.78 -25.76
CA LEU A 419 5.85 -13.73 -25.96
C LEU A 419 6.31 -14.48 -27.22
N SER A 420 5.50 -15.37 -27.79
CA SER A 420 5.88 -16.24 -28.92
C SER A 420 6.13 -15.53 -30.25
N GLY A 421 5.68 -14.27 -30.38
CA GLY A 421 5.84 -13.47 -31.60
C GLY A 421 6.88 -12.36 -31.49
N ALA A 422 7.36 -11.87 -32.64
CA ALA A 422 8.22 -10.69 -32.71
C ALA A 422 7.49 -9.38 -32.36
N LYS A 423 6.15 -9.36 -32.45
CA LYS A 423 5.31 -8.23 -32.03
C LYS A 423 4.95 -8.37 -30.56
N ASN A 424 4.85 -7.24 -29.87
CA ASN A 424 4.37 -7.18 -28.48
C ASN A 424 2.85 -6.98 -28.51
N GLU A 425 2.10 -8.07 -28.45
CA GLU A 425 0.65 -8.08 -28.53
C GLU A 425 0.02 -8.53 -27.21
N ILE A 426 -0.99 -7.78 -26.77
CA ILE A 426 -1.87 -8.16 -25.66
C ILE A 426 -3.04 -8.94 -26.27
N THR A 427 -2.95 -10.27 -26.19
CA THR A 427 -3.91 -11.17 -26.85
C THR A 427 -5.25 -11.23 -26.15
N HIS A 428 -5.27 -11.03 -24.83
CA HIS A 428 -6.49 -10.96 -24.02
C HIS A 428 -6.38 -9.76 -23.09
N GLN A 429 -7.43 -8.95 -23.03
CA GLN A 429 -7.56 -7.79 -22.15
C GLN A 429 -9.04 -7.48 -22.00
N PHE A 430 -9.65 -7.84 -20.87
CA PHE A 430 -11.08 -7.61 -20.62
C PHE A 430 -11.39 -7.72 -19.13
N ALA A 431 -12.54 -7.17 -18.72
CA ALA A 431 -13.02 -7.29 -17.35
C ALA A 431 -13.60 -8.70 -17.12
N LEU A 432 -13.30 -9.31 -15.98
CA LEU A 432 -13.94 -10.55 -15.54
C LEU A 432 -15.35 -10.29 -15.00
N THR A 433 -15.56 -9.16 -14.33
CA THR A 433 -16.85 -8.78 -13.75
C THR A 433 -17.11 -7.29 -13.86
N ALA A 434 -18.38 -6.91 -14.04
CA ALA A 434 -18.84 -5.53 -14.06
C ALA A 434 -18.93 -4.93 -12.66
N MET A 435 -18.99 -5.78 -11.64
CA MET A 435 -18.95 -5.42 -10.23
C MET A 435 -17.69 -4.60 -9.91
N PRO A 436 -17.82 -3.48 -9.17
CA PRO A 436 -16.66 -2.75 -8.66
C PRO A 436 -15.76 -3.68 -7.84
N PHE A 437 -14.47 -3.71 -8.11
CA PHE A 437 -13.55 -4.63 -7.44
C PHE A 437 -12.21 -3.96 -7.17
N GLU A 438 -11.78 -3.96 -5.90
CA GLU A 438 -10.48 -3.46 -5.43
C GLU A 438 -9.95 -4.31 -4.27
N PHE A 439 -8.72 -4.01 -3.83
CA PHE A 439 -8.03 -4.68 -2.73
C PHE A 439 -7.98 -6.21 -2.92
N PRO A 440 -7.42 -6.69 -4.06
CA PRO A 440 -7.35 -8.11 -4.36
C PRO A 440 -6.46 -8.85 -3.36
N SER A 441 -6.87 -10.06 -2.99
CA SER A 441 -6.16 -10.95 -2.09
C SER A 441 -6.28 -12.39 -2.59
N ILE A 442 -5.22 -13.17 -2.40
CA ILE A 442 -5.13 -14.59 -2.77
C ILE A 442 -4.44 -15.37 -1.64
N GLY A 443 -4.44 -16.69 -1.72
CA GLY A 443 -3.54 -17.52 -0.93
C GLY A 443 -2.08 -17.25 -1.29
N ASP A 444 -1.22 -17.05 -0.28
CA ASP A 444 0.20 -16.72 -0.49
C ASP A 444 0.97 -17.84 -1.20
N ASP A 445 0.54 -19.09 -1.02
CA ASP A 445 1.04 -20.27 -1.72
C ASP A 445 0.70 -20.30 -3.21
N MET A 446 -0.37 -19.60 -3.60
CA MET A 446 -0.80 -19.45 -5.00
C MET A 446 -0.19 -18.23 -5.71
N SER A 447 0.55 -17.38 -4.97
CA SER A 447 1.28 -16.25 -5.54
C SER A 447 2.18 -16.70 -6.70
N MET A 448 2.22 -15.92 -7.78
CA MET A 448 3.05 -16.18 -8.97
C MET A 448 2.62 -17.40 -9.81
N SER A 449 1.53 -18.07 -9.42
CA SER A 449 0.90 -19.20 -10.11
C SER A 449 -0.51 -18.86 -10.60
N SER A 450 -1.18 -19.77 -11.32
CA SER A 450 -2.56 -19.55 -11.76
C SER A 450 -3.53 -19.79 -10.60
N ALA A 451 -3.70 -18.77 -9.75
CA ALA A 451 -4.69 -18.78 -8.67
C ALA A 451 -6.11 -18.75 -9.26
N ARG A 452 -6.97 -19.66 -8.78
CA ARG A 452 -8.37 -19.75 -9.18
C ARG A 452 -9.23 -18.71 -8.45
N TYR A 453 -9.04 -18.55 -7.15
CA TYR A 453 -9.92 -17.73 -6.32
C TYR A 453 -9.27 -16.41 -5.92
N ILE A 454 -9.91 -15.32 -6.34
CA ILE A 454 -9.49 -13.96 -5.99
C ILE A 454 -10.51 -13.37 -5.03
N TYR A 455 -10.05 -13.05 -3.83
CA TYR A 455 -10.84 -12.32 -2.83
C TYR A 455 -10.63 -10.83 -2.98
N GLY A 456 -11.59 -10.03 -2.55
CA GLY A 456 -11.42 -8.59 -2.52
C GLY A 456 -12.60 -7.83 -1.94
N CYS A 457 -12.63 -6.55 -2.22
CA CYS A 457 -13.63 -5.62 -1.71
C CYS A 457 -14.49 -5.07 -2.84
N SER A 458 -15.77 -4.86 -2.55
CA SER A 458 -16.72 -4.22 -3.45
C SER A 458 -17.61 -3.21 -2.71
N VAL A 459 -18.36 -2.44 -3.51
CA VAL A 459 -19.36 -1.46 -3.06
C VAL A 459 -20.63 -1.67 -3.88
N SER A 460 -21.80 -1.76 -3.23
CA SER A 460 -23.03 -2.09 -3.97
C SER A 460 -23.63 -0.93 -4.77
N ASP A 461 -23.40 0.32 -4.33
CA ASP A 461 -24.16 1.47 -4.81
C ASP A 461 -23.30 2.50 -5.58
N SER A 462 -22.02 2.20 -5.82
CA SER A 462 -21.06 3.14 -6.43
C SER A 462 -19.88 2.44 -7.12
N THR A 463 -18.81 3.18 -7.42
CA THR A 463 -17.51 2.65 -7.88
C THR A 463 -16.40 3.21 -6.97
N PHE A 464 -15.22 2.58 -6.95
CA PHE A 464 -14.08 3.02 -6.14
C PHE A 464 -13.54 4.41 -6.52
N GLY A 465 -13.96 4.99 -7.64
CA GLY A 465 -13.70 6.40 -8.01
C GLY A 465 -14.61 7.43 -7.33
N ALA A 466 -15.24 7.12 -6.19
CA ALA A 466 -16.42 7.84 -5.69
C ALA A 466 -16.29 9.37 -5.54
N ALA A 467 -17.47 9.99 -5.67
CA ALA A 467 -17.73 11.41 -5.84
C ALA A 467 -17.13 12.33 -4.77
N LEU A 468 -16.68 13.51 -5.22
CA LEU A 468 -16.17 14.61 -4.40
C LEU A 468 -17.01 14.83 -3.12
N GLY A 469 -16.34 14.87 -1.96
CA GLY A 469 -16.99 15.04 -0.66
C GLY A 469 -17.49 13.78 0.02
N ARG A 470 -17.23 12.58 -0.52
CA ARG A 470 -17.54 11.29 0.12
C ARG A 470 -16.38 10.34 -0.01
N ALA A 471 -15.97 9.74 1.10
CA ALA A 471 -15.05 8.61 1.09
C ALA A 471 -15.78 7.33 0.68
N VAL A 472 -15.15 6.50 -0.15
CA VAL A 472 -15.63 5.15 -0.49
C VAL A 472 -15.65 4.31 0.79
N LYS A 473 -16.72 3.55 1.01
CA LYS A 473 -16.83 2.62 2.14
C LYS A 473 -17.19 1.24 1.62
N ILE A 474 -16.39 0.25 2.01
CA ILE A 474 -16.54 -1.14 1.56
C ILE A 474 -17.67 -1.80 2.33
N ASP A 475 -18.74 -2.16 1.64
CA ASP A 475 -19.93 -2.78 2.23
C ASP A 475 -20.14 -4.24 1.78
N SER A 476 -19.21 -4.76 0.98
CA SER A 476 -19.27 -6.09 0.40
C SER A 476 -17.86 -6.67 0.31
N LEU A 477 -17.69 -7.91 0.78
CA LEU A 477 -16.50 -8.73 0.54
C LEU A 477 -16.84 -9.76 -0.54
N VAL A 478 -15.91 -10.04 -1.43
CA VAL A 478 -16.24 -10.82 -2.63
C VAL A 478 -15.18 -11.88 -2.91
N LYS A 479 -15.61 -13.00 -3.49
CA LYS A 479 -14.77 -14.07 -4.00
C LYS A 479 -15.11 -14.29 -5.47
N VAL A 480 -14.08 -14.36 -6.32
CA VAL A 480 -14.21 -14.53 -7.76
C VAL A 480 -13.42 -15.76 -8.19
N ASP A 481 -14.09 -16.71 -8.84
CA ASP A 481 -13.46 -17.81 -9.59
C ASP A 481 -12.96 -17.28 -10.94
N ALA A 482 -11.73 -16.77 -10.93
CA ALA A 482 -11.11 -16.18 -12.10
C ALA A 482 -10.90 -17.21 -13.22
N THR A 483 -10.61 -18.47 -12.87
CA THR A 483 -10.42 -19.54 -13.86
C THR A 483 -11.71 -19.83 -14.61
N ALA A 484 -12.85 -19.93 -13.91
CA ALA A 484 -14.16 -20.14 -14.54
C ALA A 484 -14.50 -18.99 -15.52
N LEU A 485 -14.31 -17.74 -15.10
CA LEU A 485 -14.61 -16.58 -15.94
C LEU A 485 -13.64 -16.45 -17.14
N ILE A 486 -12.35 -16.73 -16.97
CA ILE A 486 -11.39 -16.77 -18.08
C ILE A 486 -11.76 -17.87 -19.07
N ASN A 487 -12.13 -19.07 -18.58
CA ASN A 487 -12.58 -20.17 -19.43
C ASN A 487 -13.85 -19.82 -20.20
N GLN A 488 -14.82 -19.14 -19.57
CA GLN A 488 -16.00 -18.63 -20.25
C GLN A 488 -15.62 -17.65 -21.37
N ALA A 489 -14.69 -16.72 -21.10
CA ALA A 489 -14.19 -15.78 -22.10
C ALA A 489 -13.46 -16.45 -23.28
N HIS A 490 -12.85 -17.63 -23.09
CA HIS A 490 -12.27 -18.38 -24.21
C HIS A 490 -13.33 -18.97 -25.14
N HIS A 491 -14.51 -19.29 -24.62
CA HIS A 491 -15.63 -19.81 -25.42
C HIS A 491 -16.46 -18.68 -26.08
N ASP A 492 -16.69 -17.60 -25.34
CA ASP A 492 -17.40 -16.40 -25.81
C ASP A 492 -16.56 -15.15 -25.50
N PRO A 493 -15.62 -14.77 -26.38
CA PRO A 493 -14.69 -13.68 -26.11
C PRO A 493 -15.39 -12.32 -26.02
N PRO A 494 -15.26 -11.61 -24.87
CA PRO A 494 -15.77 -10.26 -24.76
C PRO A 494 -14.96 -9.31 -25.66
N THR A 495 -15.54 -8.16 -25.99
CA THR A 495 -14.83 -7.09 -26.70
C THR A 495 -13.54 -6.74 -25.96
N PRO A 496 -12.37 -6.71 -26.62
CA PRO A 496 -11.14 -6.30 -25.98
C PRO A 496 -11.27 -4.91 -25.34
N ILE A 497 -10.69 -4.75 -24.16
CA ILE A 497 -10.66 -3.55 -23.32
C ILE A 497 -11.99 -3.23 -22.65
N THR A 498 -13.07 -3.08 -23.42
CA THR A 498 -14.36 -2.56 -22.91
C THR A 498 -15.36 -3.65 -22.55
N GLY A 499 -15.16 -4.87 -23.06
CA GLY A 499 -16.01 -6.01 -22.78
C GLY A 499 -15.81 -6.58 -21.39
N CYS A 500 -16.83 -7.29 -20.93
CA CYS A 500 -16.89 -7.87 -19.60
C CYS A 500 -17.56 -9.24 -19.67
N VAL A 501 -17.02 -10.24 -18.95
CA VAL A 501 -17.55 -11.61 -18.94
C VAL A 501 -18.83 -11.70 -18.13
N ASP A 502 -18.79 -11.32 -16.85
CA ASP A 502 -19.97 -11.23 -16.00
C ASP A 502 -20.47 -9.78 -15.92
N THR A 503 -21.64 -9.51 -16.48
CA THR A 503 -22.21 -8.14 -16.55
C THR A 503 -23.14 -7.80 -15.40
N ARG A 504 -23.29 -8.67 -14.40
CA ARG A 504 -24.25 -8.50 -13.30
C ARG A 504 -23.75 -7.46 -12.29
N THR A 505 -24.71 -6.78 -11.68
CA THR A 505 -24.51 -5.91 -10.52
C THR A 505 -24.36 -6.71 -9.23
N VAL A 506 -23.87 -6.09 -8.16
CA VAL A 506 -23.79 -6.71 -6.82
C VAL A 506 -25.15 -7.28 -6.37
N SER A 507 -26.23 -6.53 -6.61
CA SER A 507 -27.59 -6.94 -6.24
C SER A 507 -28.08 -8.15 -7.04
N GLU A 508 -27.73 -8.25 -8.32
CA GLU A 508 -28.08 -9.40 -9.17
C GLU A 508 -27.27 -10.65 -8.80
N ILE A 509 -25.99 -10.49 -8.43
CA ILE A 509 -25.16 -11.59 -7.93
C ILE A 509 -25.69 -12.08 -6.58
N LEU A 510 -26.04 -11.18 -5.66
CA LEU A 510 -26.66 -11.54 -4.37
C LEU A 510 -28.02 -12.24 -4.50
N ALA A 511 -28.73 -12.03 -5.61
CA ALA A 511 -29.99 -12.69 -5.91
C ALA A 511 -29.81 -14.06 -6.60
N SER A 512 -28.57 -14.46 -6.90
CA SER A 512 -28.26 -15.76 -7.49
C SER A 512 -28.37 -16.88 -6.45
N ASP A 513 -29.10 -17.94 -6.79
CA ASP A 513 -29.19 -19.17 -6.00
C ASP A 513 -28.27 -20.28 -6.57
N ASP A 514 -27.42 -19.97 -7.56
CA ASP A 514 -26.50 -20.94 -8.16
C ASP A 514 -25.35 -21.25 -7.19
N PRO A 515 -25.22 -22.49 -6.68
CA PRO A 515 -24.11 -22.84 -5.80
C PRO A 515 -22.75 -22.84 -6.51
N GLU A 516 -22.73 -22.94 -7.84
CA GLU A 516 -21.52 -22.91 -8.67
C GLU A 516 -21.30 -21.53 -9.33
N ASP A 517 -21.97 -20.50 -8.81
CA ASP A 517 -21.79 -19.13 -9.30
C ASP A 517 -20.31 -18.74 -9.19
N PRO A 518 -19.66 -18.28 -10.28
CA PRO A 518 -18.26 -17.89 -10.25
C PRO A 518 -18.00 -16.67 -9.37
N ILE A 519 -19.03 -15.96 -8.90
CA ILE A 519 -18.90 -14.82 -8.01
C ILE A 519 -19.77 -15.00 -6.77
N GLN A 520 -19.14 -14.95 -5.60
CA GLN A 520 -19.82 -15.00 -4.31
C GLN A 520 -19.61 -13.68 -3.57
N VAL A 521 -20.68 -13.10 -3.03
CA VAL A 521 -20.66 -11.82 -2.31
C VAL A 521 -21.13 -12.01 -0.87
N PHE A 522 -20.26 -11.67 0.08
CA PHE A 522 -20.63 -11.49 1.47
C PHE A 522 -21.00 -10.02 1.71
N LYS A 523 -22.31 -9.72 1.77
CA LYS A 523 -22.82 -8.38 2.06
C LYS A 523 -22.75 -8.10 3.56
N LEU A 524 -22.13 -6.98 3.96
CA LEU A 524 -22.11 -6.55 5.35
C LEU A 524 -23.51 -6.07 5.80
N PRO A 525 -23.84 -6.19 7.10
CA PRO A 525 -25.04 -5.57 7.65
C PRO A 525 -25.08 -4.07 7.39
N LEU A 526 -26.28 -3.50 7.30
CA LEU A 526 -26.45 -2.07 7.05
C LEU A 526 -25.70 -1.23 8.10
N GLY A 527 -24.86 -0.30 7.64
CA GLY A 527 -24.05 0.58 8.49
C GLY A 527 -22.71 -0.02 8.93
N PHE A 528 -22.41 -1.26 8.56
CA PHE A 528 -21.12 -1.91 8.81
C PHE A 528 -20.25 -1.81 7.56
N TYR A 529 -18.98 -1.48 7.75
CA TYR A 529 -18.03 -1.37 6.66
C TYR A 529 -16.74 -2.10 6.98
N ALA A 530 -16.26 -2.86 5.99
CA ALA A 530 -15.02 -3.62 6.07
C ALA A 530 -13.82 -2.79 5.59
N GLN A 531 -12.63 -3.38 5.69
CA GLN A 531 -11.44 -2.94 4.96
C GLN A 531 -10.83 -4.13 4.22
N GLU A 532 -9.63 -3.98 3.65
CA GLU A 532 -8.95 -5.07 2.92
C GLU A 532 -9.00 -6.40 3.67
N THR A 533 -9.28 -7.45 2.90
CA THR A 533 -9.36 -8.84 3.34
C THR A 533 -8.04 -9.57 3.15
N LYS A 534 -7.71 -10.48 4.07
CA LYS A 534 -6.61 -11.44 3.90
C LYS A 534 -7.12 -12.87 4.01
N PHE A 535 -6.77 -13.71 3.03
CA PHE A 535 -7.04 -15.14 3.08
C PHE A 535 -6.00 -15.87 3.96
N VAL A 536 -6.48 -16.82 4.75
CA VAL A 536 -5.67 -17.74 5.55
C VAL A 536 -6.13 -19.18 5.25
N PRO A 537 -5.25 -20.05 4.72
CA PRO A 537 -5.63 -21.41 4.35
C PRO A 537 -5.95 -22.27 5.57
N ARG A 538 -6.88 -23.21 5.41
CA ARG A 538 -7.15 -24.28 6.38
C ARG A 538 -5.96 -25.24 6.45
N GLN A 539 -5.68 -25.78 7.63
CA GLN A 539 -4.67 -26.83 7.75
C GLN A 539 -5.16 -28.10 7.03
N ASN A 540 -4.36 -28.61 6.09
CA ASN A 540 -4.75 -29.72 5.20
C ASN A 540 -6.02 -29.42 4.38
N GLY A 541 -6.20 -28.16 3.95
CA GLY A 541 -7.31 -27.76 3.09
C GLY A 541 -7.39 -28.63 1.83
N VAL A 542 -8.62 -28.93 1.41
CA VAL A 542 -8.87 -29.83 0.25
C VAL A 542 -9.04 -29.09 -1.08
N SER A 543 -9.24 -27.76 -1.02
CA SER A 543 -9.36 -26.88 -2.18
C SER A 543 -8.68 -25.54 -1.90
N GLU A 544 -8.33 -24.79 -2.96
CA GLU A 544 -7.62 -23.50 -2.86
C GLU A 544 -8.34 -22.47 -1.98
N ASP A 545 -9.67 -22.50 -1.95
CA ASP A 545 -10.54 -21.64 -1.15
C ASP A 545 -10.88 -22.19 0.24
N ASP A 546 -10.35 -23.35 0.62
CA ASP A 546 -10.60 -23.95 1.93
C ASP A 546 -9.80 -23.20 3.00
N GLY A 547 -10.46 -22.26 3.67
CA GLY A 547 -9.82 -21.39 4.63
C GLY A 547 -10.73 -20.27 5.11
N TRP A 548 -10.09 -19.18 5.53
CA TRP A 548 -10.73 -18.09 6.25
C TRP A 548 -10.37 -16.75 5.62
N ILE A 549 -11.32 -15.82 5.63
CA ILE A 549 -11.07 -14.41 5.33
C ILE A 549 -11.07 -13.61 6.62
N LEU A 550 -10.02 -12.81 6.80
CA LEU A 550 -9.85 -11.87 7.90
C LEU A 550 -10.10 -10.44 7.42
N SER A 551 -10.97 -9.70 8.08
CA SER A 551 -11.13 -8.26 7.84
C SER A 551 -11.61 -7.52 9.08
N TYR A 552 -11.03 -6.36 9.38
CA TYR A 552 -11.64 -5.51 10.40
C TYR A 552 -12.89 -4.80 9.86
N VAL A 553 -13.90 -4.73 10.71
CA VAL A 553 -15.20 -4.15 10.43
C VAL A 553 -15.50 -3.05 11.45
N PHE A 554 -16.11 -1.96 10.99
CA PHE A 554 -16.57 -0.86 11.84
C PHE A 554 -18.08 -0.66 11.68
N ASP A 555 -18.79 -0.59 12.81
CA ASP A 555 -20.21 -0.25 12.88
C ASP A 555 -20.38 1.26 13.06
N GLU A 556 -20.91 1.93 12.03
CA GLU A 556 -21.14 3.36 12.06
C GLU A 556 -22.35 3.80 12.88
N SER A 557 -23.15 2.88 13.42
CA SER A 557 -24.18 3.22 14.42
C SER A 557 -23.59 3.85 15.69
N GLN A 558 -22.29 3.67 15.90
CA GLN A 558 -21.50 4.26 16.99
C GLN A 558 -21.09 5.73 16.74
N LEU A 559 -21.34 6.26 15.54
CA LEU A 559 -21.06 7.66 15.21
C LEU A 559 -22.11 8.58 15.82
N ASP A 560 -21.70 9.78 16.24
CA ASP A 560 -22.64 10.79 16.74
C ASP A 560 -23.44 11.45 15.59
N GLN A 561 -24.35 12.38 15.94
CA GLN A 561 -25.17 13.10 14.95
C GLN A 561 -24.34 13.96 13.98
N SER A 562 -23.11 14.29 14.36
CA SER A 562 -22.15 15.01 13.51
C SER A 562 -21.26 14.04 12.72
N GLY A 563 -21.49 12.73 12.83
CA GLY A 563 -20.75 11.63 12.21
C GLY A 563 -19.37 11.35 12.83
N ASN A 564 -19.06 11.88 14.01
CA ASN A 564 -17.77 11.62 14.67
C ASN A 564 -17.81 10.30 15.45
N ALA A 565 -16.70 9.56 15.43
CA ALA A 565 -16.52 8.41 16.30
C ALA A 565 -16.20 8.87 17.72
N SER A 566 -16.97 8.39 18.71
CA SER A 566 -16.66 8.66 20.12
C SER A 566 -15.35 8.00 20.56
N LEU A 567 -14.77 8.45 21.69
CA LEU A 567 -13.59 7.81 22.28
C LEU A 567 -13.83 6.34 22.69
N GLY A 568 -15.10 5.94 22.86
CA GLY A 568 -15.49 4.58 23.18
C GLY A 568 -15.83 3.71 21.97
N ALA A 569 -15.77 4.27 20.75
CA ALA A 569 -16.07 3.53 19.52
C ALA A 569 -15.05 2.40 19.30
N LYS A 570 -15.55 1.25 18.85
CA LYS A 570 -14.77 0.02 18.68
C LYS A 570 -14.96 -0.56 17.28
N SER A 571 -13.92 -1.26 16.84
CA SER A 571 -13.96 -2.11 15.65
C SER A 571 -13.99 -3.56 16.07
N GLU A 572 -14.34 -4.43 15.13
CA GLU A 572 -14.26 -5.88 15.28
C GLU A 572 -13.28 -6.44 14.24
N LEU A 573 -12.64 -7.56 14.53
CA LEU A 573 -12.02 -8.41 13.50
C LEU A 573 -12.97 -9.57 13.22
N TRP A 574 -13.42 -9.67 11.97
CA TRP A 574 -14.30 -10.74 11.51
C TRP A 574 -13.47 -11.83 10.84
N ILE A 575 -13.77 -13.07 11.21
CA ILE A 575 -13.24 -14.29 10.60
C ILE A 575 -14.42 -14.92 9.86
N ILE A 576 -14.31 -15.02 8.54
CA ILE A 576 -15.39 -15.44 7.64
C ILE A 576 -14.96 -16.72 6.92
N ASP A 577 -15.88 -17.66 6.74
CA ASP A 577 -15.63 -18.83 5.89
C ASP A 577 -15.40 -18.38 4.44
N ALA A 578 -14.20 -18.65 3.91
CA ALA A 578 -13.78 -18.16 2.60
C ALA A 578 -14.43 -18.93 1.45
N LYS A 579 -14.86 -20.17 1.70
CA LYS A 579 -15.39 -21.05 0.67
C LYS A 579 -16.83 -20.70 0.30
N GLU A 580 -17.70 -20.62 1.30
CA GLU A 580 -19.12 -20.35 1.11
C GLU A 580 -19.44 -18.86 1.14
N MET A 581 -18.57 -18.02 1.73
CA MET A 581 -18.76 -16.57 1.85
C MET A 581 -20.12 -16.19 2.47
N LYS A 582 -20.57 -16.95 3.47
CA LYS A 582 -21.89 -16.79 4.12
C LYS A 582 -21.83 -16.62 5.63
N GLU A 583 -20.86 -17.25 6.30
CA GLU A 583 -20.83 -17.32 7.77
C GLU A 583 -19.64 -16.55 8.36
N VAL A 584 -19.93 -15.72 9.37
CA VAL A 584 -18.91 -15.16 10.26
C VAL A 584 -18.67 -16.14 11.39
N VAL A 585 -17.60 -16.94 11.30
CA VAL A 585 -17.30 -17.99 12.28
C VAL A 585 -16.84 -17.43 13.62
N CYS A 586 -16.22 -16.24 13.61
CA CYS A 586 -15.81 -15.56 14.83
C CYS A 586 -15.74 -14.03 14.65
N LYS A 587 -16.15 -13.31 15.71
CA LYS A 587 -16.01 -11.84 15.82
C LYS A 587 -15.19 -11.51 17.06
N VAL A 588 -14.00 -10.96 16.86
CA VAL A 588 -13.13 -10.47 17.94
C VAL A 588 -13.47 -9.01 18.23
N GLN A 589 -13.82 -8.72 19.48
CA GLN A 589 -14.18 -7.38 19.95
C GLN A 589 -12.94 -6.62 20.38
N LEU A 590 -12.61 -5.53 19.68
CA LEU A 590 -11.37 -4.79 19.94
C LEU A 590 -11.55 -3.74 21.04
N PRO A 591 -10.49 -3.37 21.77
CA PRO A 591 -10.59 -2.40 22.86
C PRO A 591 -10.82 -0.97 22.37
N GLN A 592 -10.66 -0.71 21.07
CA GLN A 592 -10.84 0.58 20.40
C GLN A 592 -11.11 0.38 18.91
N ARG A 593 -11.50 1.46 18.21
CA ARG A 593 -11.63 1.44 16.75
C ARG A 593 -10.28 1.30 16.06
N VAL A 594 -10.30 0.64 14.91
CA VAL A 594 -9.22 0.59 13.93
C VAL A 594 -9.64 1.48 12.77
N PRO A 595 -8.97 2.62 12.54
CA PRO A 595 -9.28 3.49 11.41
C PRO A 595 -9.22 2.75 10.08
N TYR A 596 -9.89 3.29 9.06
CA TYR A 596 -9.74 2.76 7.70
C TYR A 596 -8.29 2.94 7.23
N GLY A 597 -7.59 1.82 7.09
CA GLY A 597 -6.20 1.72 6.66
C GLY A 597 -6.08 1.26 5.22
N LEU A 598 -4.86 0.82 4.89
CA LEU A 598 -4.48 0.35 3.55
C LEU A 598 -4.27 -1.16 3.62
N HIS A 599 -3.04 -1.65 3.47
CA HIS A 599 -2.77 -3.06 3.30
C HIS A 599 -2.40 -3.78 4.60
N GLY A 600 -2.82 -5.03 4.72
CA GLY A 600 -2.50 -5.92 5.83
C GLY A 600 -2.03 -7.29 5.39
N ASN A 601 -1.41 -8.01 6.31
CA ASN A 601 -0.94 -9.36 6.07
C ASN A 601 -1.17 -10.27 7.28
N TRP A 602 -1.26 -11.57 7.00
CA TRP A 602 -1.27 -12.62 8.00
C TRP A 602 0.16 -13.09 8.23
N PHE A 603 0.54 -13.27 9.49
CA PHE A 603 1.81 -13.83 9.92
C PHE A 603 1.54 -15.10 10.72
N SER A 604 2.04 -16.22 10.23
CA SER A 604 1.90 -17.53 10.88
C SER A 604 2.71 -17.61 12.17
N GLU A 605 2.36 -18.56 13.04
CA GLU A 605 3.15 -18.89 14.24
C GLU A 605 4.62 -19.17 13.89
N GLN A 606 4.86 -19.86 12.78
CA GLN A 606 6.20 -20.20 12.34
C GLN A 606 7.01 -18.95 11.94
N GLU A 607 6.40 -17.99 11.26
CA GLU A 607 7.04 -16.73 10.89
C GLU A 607 7.35 -15.86 12.12
N ILE A 608 6.43 -15.82 13.09
CA ILE A 608 6.63 -15.09 14.34
C ILE A 608 7.79 -15.69 15.13
N LEU A 609 7.85 -17.03 15.24
CA LEU A 609 8.91 -17.74 15.97
C LEU A 609 10.27 -17.71 15.25
N ASN A 610 10.28 -17.65 13.92
CA ASN A 610 11.51 -17.62 13.10
C ASN A 610 12.02 -16.22 12.79
N GLN A 611 11.53 -15.20 13.50
CA GLN A 611 12.06 -13.86 13.33
C GLN A 611 13.56 -13.81 13.63
N ARG A 612 14.28 -13.04 12.82
CA ARG A 612 15.70 -12.75 13.07
C ARG A 612 15.88 -12.11 14.45
N PRO A 613 17.03 -12.28 15.11
CA PRO A 613 17.31 -11.57 16.35
C PRO A 613 17.20 -10.05 16.18
N VAL A 614 16.84 -9.37 17.27
CA VAL A 614 16.76 -7.91 17.37
C VAL A 614 17.72 -7.49 18.48
N GLU A 615 18.71 -6.67 18.16
CA GLU A 615 19.67 -6.14 19.13
C GLU A 615 19.13 -4.84 19.75
N THR A 616 18.55 -3.98 18.91
CA THR A 616 17.95 -2.72 19.35
C THR A 616 16.64 -2.45 18.64
N ILE A 617 15.77 -1.72 19.31
CA ILE A 617 14.56 -1.15 18.73
C ILE A 617 14.66 0.37 18.77
N ARG A 618 13.92 1.04 17.89
CA ARG A 618 13.73 2.48 17.93
C ARG A 618 12.83 2.81 19.12
N HIS A 619 13.12 3.91 19.80
CA HIS A 619 12.38 4.34 20.98
C HIS A 619 11.86 5.75 20.79
N LEU A 620 10.77 6.08 21.47
CA LEU A 620 10.33 7.46 21.58
C LEU A 620 11.42 8.29 22.28
N PRO A 621 11.62 9.55 21.87
CA PRO A 621 12.61 10.42 22.49
C PRO A 621 12.26 10.61 23.97
N VAL A 622 13.23 10.35 24.87
CA VAL A 622 13.05 10.61 26.30
C VAL A 622 12.93 12.12 26.51
N SER A 623 11.90 12.56 27.23
CA SER A 623 11.73 13.98 27.57
C SER A 623 12.98 14.51 28.29
N LYS A 624 13.78 15.31 27.57
CA LYS A 624 15.00 15.96 28.05
C LYS A 624 14.78 16.93 29.22
N ARG A 625 13.53 17.17 29.65
CA ARG A 625 13.23 17.98 30.86
C ARG A 625 13.91 17.46 32.13
N LYS A 626 14.29 16.18 32.18
CA LYS A 626 14.99 15.57 33.33
C LYS A 626 16.52 15.53 33.19
N ILE A 627 17.07 15.57 31.98
CA ILE A 627 18.54 15.43 31.75
C ILE A 627 19.22 16.81 31.82
N PHE A 628 18.58 17.87 31.32
CA PHE A 628 19.12 19.23 31.43
C PHE A 628 18.94 19.87 32.81
N SER A 629 18.14 19.28 33.71
CA SER A 629 18.11 19.72 35.11
C SER A 629 19.31 19.20 35.92
N GLU A 630 20.03 18.20 35.41
CA GLU A 630 21.20 17.60 36.08
C GLU A 630 22.53 17.95 35.42
N MET A 631 22.53 18.39 34.15
CA MET A 631 23.70 18.98 33.49
C MET A 631 23.57 20.50 33.48
N GLY A 632 24.26 21.16 34.42
CA GLY A 632 24.32 22.61 34.51
C GLY A 632 24.72 23.29 33.20
N GLU A 633 24.18 24.51 33.02
CA GLU A 633 24.42 25.42 31.91
C GLU A 633 25.90 25.54 31.53
N THR A 634 26.30 24.90 30.43
CA THR A 634 27.55 25.22 29.71
C THR A 634 27.35 25.14 28.19
N GLU A 635 26.31 25.79 27.66
CA GLU A 635 26.27 26.11 26.23
C GLU A 635 26.80 27.53 26.04
N GLY A 636 27.88 27.67 25.26
CA GLY A 636 28.56 28.96 25.03
C GLY A 636 27.65 29.98 24.32
N PRO A 637 27.98 31.29 24.36
CA PRO A 637 27.13 32.37 23.83
C PRO A 637 26.67 32.17 22.37
N LEU A 638 27.52 31.56 21.54
CA LEU A 638 27.21 31.25 20.15
C LEU A 638 26.14 30.16 20.00
N MET A 639 26.14 29.15 20.87
CA MET A 639 25.14 28.08 20.84
C MET A 639 23.78 28.61 21.30
N ASN A 640 23.75 29.43 22.34
CA ASN A 640 22.51 30.08 22.78
C ASN A 640 21.92 31.01 21.69
N ALA A 641 22.77 31.77 21.00
CA ALA A 641 22.34 32.59 19.86
C ALA A 641 21.81 31.72 18.71
N TRP A 642 22.50 30.63 18.36
CA TRP A 642 22.05 29.66 17.36
C TRP A 642 20.70 29.04 17.73
N MET A 643 20.52 28.60 18.98
CA MET A 643 19.25 28.02 19.46
C MET A 643 18.11 29.02 19.39
N GLY A 644 18.36 30.30 19.70
CA GLY A 644 17.39 31.39 19.50
C GLY A 644 16.99 31.56 18.03
N VAL A 645 17.95 31.60 17.12
CA VAL A 645 17.71 31.70 15.67
C VAL A 645 16.97 30.47 15.15
N ARG A 646 17.37 29.27 15.57
CA ARG A 646 16.75 28.01 15.19
C ARG A 646 15.29 27.95 15.61
N ASN A 647 14.97 28.30 16.86
CA ASN A 647 13.60 28.29 17.35
C ASN A 647 12.75 29.32 16.60
N TRP A 648 13.29 30.51 16.35
CA TRP A 648 12.62 31.51 15.51
C TRP A 648 12.36 31.01 14.07
N MET A 649 13.32 30.30 13.45
CA MET A 649 13.12 29.68 12.15
C MET A 649 12.00 28.64 12.18
N LEU A 650 12.00 27.75 13.18
CA LEU A 650 10.97 26.73 13.37
C LEU A 650 9.58 27.32 13.61
N ASP A 651 9.47 28.42 14.36
CA ASP A 651 8.17 29.08 14.59
C ASP A 651 7.61 29.72 13.31
N ILE A 652 8.47 30.12 12.38
CA ILE A 652 8.07 30.69 11.08
C ILE A 652 7.65 29.59 10.10
N VAL A 653 8.43 28.52 10.01
CA VAL A 653 8.20 27.45 9.02
C VAL A 653 7.32 26.33 9.56
N GLY A 654 7.06 26.28 10.86
CA GLY A 654 6.41 25.17 11.57
C GLY A 654 4.98 24.90 11.16
#